data_AF-A0A8D8BW59-F1
#
_entry.id   AF-A0A8D8BW59-F1
#
_cell.length_a   1.000
_cell.length_b   1.000
_cell.length_c   1.000
_cell.angle_alpha   90.00
_cell.angle_beta   90.00
_cell.angle_gamma   90.00
#
_symmetry.space_group_name_H-M   'P 1'
#
loop_
_entity.id
_entity.type
_entity.pdbx_description
1 polymer ?
#
loop_
_entity_poly.entity_id
_entity_poly.type
_entity_poly.pdbx_seq_one_letter_code
_entity_poly.pdbx_strand_id
1 'polypeptide(L)'
;MDTISVEVEEEFCEETNFESPCPSPLEGDKVLNMDFLTINGRFTPMSGQASACSTRSVSLATTPIPPEMLGESEQEEQGEIVINVQPKPSRHLFENSGRTTPVFTWNPLPTGNSIVYAKGKDNEVKFKKFEDDSTDTESSAVSDAEGDESSATAETTYKKHSERHDPSNCYPNCDVNVWLRSCEQEIVEPIAGEVRGVVPEWLNGSLLRNGPGSLKVGDMTFNHLFDSSALLHRFNIENGHVTYQCRFLKSDAYKKNKAAQRIVVTEFGTSAAPDPCHTIFHRIAAIFGKPGENVSDNAMISIYPFGDEYFTFTESPIIHRIDPETLETEAKLNLSDYVGIVNHTSHPHVMSDGTVYNLGMSVTKTGPTYTIICFPNGEHMFENARIVASVPARWKFHPGYMHTFGITENFFVVVEQPLSVSVPHMLVSQIKNEPMVSSMKWFEKQQTYIYLLDRDTGELKHTFHAEPFFYLHIINQYEKDGHVVLDICCYKDPAMLNCMYVDTMKNMQQNPDYARMFRGRPLRFVLPLNYEESLKRSSSVFSASKSWTGLMKRLSVGDDLDADDSLTLKNLVTLEGMSATAYIMPDSTIFCKPELLCNLGCETPRIYYEEHLGREYRYFYAISSDVDASNPGTLIKVDVLNKTRLTWCEENCYPSEPIFVPAPDPQSEDDGVVLAAMVWGRDEENRVGLLVLDGKTFTELARSEFETPGPVPKCLHGWFQSSTSKKSQ
;
A
#
# COMPACT_ATOMS: atom_id res chain seq x y z
N MET A 1 -48.08 28.44 37.07
CA MET A 1 -47.28 27.53 37.93
C MET A 1 -47.01 26.34 37.07
N ASP A 2 -45.89 26.45 36.39
CA ASP A 2 -45.72 25.89 35.06
C ASP A 2 -44.90 24.61 35.19
N THR A 3 -45.36 23.57 34.53
CA THR A 3 -44.69 22.27 34.53
C THR A 3 -43.79 22.23 33.30
N ILE A 4 -42.51 22.48 33.51
CA ILE A 4 -41.52 22.50 32.42
C ILE A 4 -41.19 21.06 32.05
N SER A 5 -41.49 20.70 30.79
CA SER A 5 -40.93 19.55 30.11
C SER A 5 -39.46 19.82 29.78
N VAL A 6 -38.59 18.86 30.06
CA VAL A 6 -37.20 18.85 29.60
C VAL A 6 -37.08 17.77 28.53
N GLU A 7 -36.79 18.18 27.31
CA GLU A 7 -36.35 17.29 26.24
C GLU A 7 -34.93 16.80 26.57
N VAL A 8 -34.64 15.53 26.26
CA VAL A 8 -33.29 14.97 26.37
C VAL A 8 -32.64 15.11 25.01
N GLU A 9 -31.87 16.18 24.81
CA GLU A 9 -30.88 16.24 23.75
C GLU A 9 -29.68 15.35 24.15
N GLU A 10 -29.36 14.34 23.34
CA GLU A 10 -28.09 13.63 23.47
C GLU A 10 -26.98 14.44 22.81
N GLU A 11 -26.39 15.38 23.58
CA GLU A 11 -25.10 15.99 23.22
C GLU A 11 -24.01 14.89 23.21
N PHE A 12 -23.60 14.49 22.01
CA PHE A 12 -22.36 13.72 21.83
C PHE A 12 -21.16 14.65 22.03
N CYS A 13 -20.39 14.44 23.09
CA CYS A 13 -19.20 15.25 23.37
C CYS A 13 -18.20 15.25 22.20
N GLU A 14 -17.82 16.45 21.76
CA GLU A 14 -16.58 16.69 21.05
C GLU A 14 -15.40 16.47 22.01
N GLU A 15 -14.62 15.41 21.83
CA GLU A 15 -13.28 15.31 22.39
C GLU A 15 -12.22 15.18 21.29
N THR A 16 -11.92 16.32 20.67
CA THR A 16 -10.57 16.56 20.13
C THR A 16 -9.64 16.93 21.29
N ASN A 17 -8.71 16.05 21.68
CA ASN A 17 -7.46 16.48 22.31
C ASN A 17 -6.37 15.39 22.30
N PHE A 18 -5.13 15.83 22.14
CA PHE A 18 -3.92 15.04 22.38
C PHE A 18 -3.42 15.26 23.83
N GLU A 19 -2.50 14.39 24.29
CA GLU A 19 -1.85 14.40 25.62
C GLU A 19 -2.74 13.98 26.81
N SER A 20 -2.24 13.52 27.97
CA SER A 20 -0.87 13.29 28.51
C SER A 20 -0.95 12.04 29.45
N PRO A 21 -0.14 11.76 30.51
CA PRO A 21 1.07 12.41 31.06
C PRO A 21 2.29 11.46 31.21
N CYS A 22 3.29 11.89 32.00
CA CYS A 22 4.52 11.19 32.37
C CYS A 22 4.84 11.45 33.88
N PRO A 23 5.86 10.81 34.49
CA PRO A 23 7.00 11.62 34.98
C PRO A 23 8.38 10.90 34.91
N SER A 24 9.41 11.48 34.27
CA SER A 24 10.44 12.39 34.88
C SER A 24 11.70 11.65 35.42
N PRO A 25 12.85 12.31 35.72
CA PRO A 25 13.75 13.05 34.82
C PRO A 25 15.23 12.57 34.91
N LEU A 26 16.09 12.92 33.93
CA LEU A 26 17.55 13.02 34.13
C LEU A 26 18.18 14.09 33.23
N GLU A 27 19.24 14.73 33.73
CA GLU A 27 19.79 15.99 33.23
C GLU A 27 20.85 15.85 32.12
N GLY A 28 20.98 16.90 31.31
CA GLY A 28 22.23 17.61 31.02
C GLY A 28 23.51 16.85 30.61
N ASP A 29 24.01 17.21 29.42
CA ASP A 29 25.42 17.16 29.01
C ASP A 29 26.19 15.83 29.06
N LYS A 30 26.26 15.17 27.89
CA LYS A 30 27.54 14.69 27.31
C LYS A 30 27.42 14.30 25.83
N VAL A 31 28.19 14.99 24.99
CA VAL A 31 28.50 14.57 23.62
C VAL A 31 29.49 13.40 23.68
N LEU A 32 29.18 12.29 23.00
CA LEU A 32 30.16 11.25 22.66
C LEU A 32 29.93 10.75 21.23
N ASN A 33 30.86 11.11 20.33
CA ASN A 33 31.08 10.36 19.09
C ASN A 33 31.58 8.95 19.43
N MET A 34 31.08 7.93 18.73
CA MET A 34 31.82 6.67 18.57
C MET A 34 31.61 6.09 17.17
N ASP A 35 32.73 5.72 16.54
CA ASP A 35 32.82 5.21 15.18
C ASP A 35 32.33 3.75 15.02
N PHE A 36 32.15 3.37 13.77
CA PHE A 36 31.76 2.04 13.32
C PHE A 36 32.77 0.95 13.74
N LEU A 37 32.26 -0.21 14.16
CA LEU A 37 33.01 -1.47 14.16
C LEU A 37 32.22 -2.54 13.40
N THR A 38 32.82 -3.09 12.34
CA THR A 38 32.22 -4.17 11.53
C THR A 38 32.85 -5.51 11.92
N ILE A 39 32.03 -6.54 12.16
CA ILE A 39 32.53 -7.91 12.43
C ILE A 39 31.95 -8.87 11.39
N ASN A 40 32.84 -9.45 10.58
CA ASN A 40 32.52 -10.52 9.63
C ASN A 40 32.80 -11.89 10.25
N GLY A 41 31.82 -12.80 10.22
CA GLY A 41 31.99 -14.19 10.65
C GLY A 41 31.07 -15.15 9.88
N ARG A 42 31.66 -16.15 9.22
CA ARG A 42 30.92 -17.25 8.56
C ARG A 42 30.56 -18.32 9.58
N PHE A 43 29.38 -18.92 9.45
CA PHE A 43 28.98 -20.12 10.18
C PHE A 43 28.85 -21.32 9.23
N THR A 44 29.29 -22.49 9.69
CA THR A 44 29.13 -23.79 9.02
C THR A 44 28.49 -24.75 10.04
N PRO A 45 27.34 -25.39 9.75
CA PRO A 45 26.71 -26.30 10.69
C PRO A 45 27.39 -27.67 10.67
N MET A 46 27.78 -28.16 11.85
CA MET A 46 28.19 -29.55 12.08
C MET A 46 27.20 -30.19 13.06
N SER A 47 26.81 -31.43 12.77
CA SER A 47 25.80 -32.22 13.48
C SER A 47 26.24 -32.68 14.88
N GLY A 48 25.30 -32.74 15.83
CA GLY A 48 25.49 -33.44 17.11
C GLY A 48 24.22 -33.50 17.97
N GLN A 49 23.65 -34.70 18.16
CA GLN A 49 22.55 -34.96 19.11
C GLN A 49 23.06 -35.53 20.44
N ALA A 50 22.49 -35.07 21.55
CA ALA A 50 22.35 -35.77 22.84
C ALA A 50 21.33 -34.98 23.68
N SER A 51 20.06 -35.39 23.85
CA SER A 51 19.53 -36.45 24.74
C SER A 51 19.58 -36.10 26.25
N ALA A 52 18.56 -36.29 27.09
CA ALA A 52 17.15 -36.65 26.90
C ALA A 52 16.38 -36.50 28.24
N CYS A 53 15.04 -36.44 28.21
CA CYS A 53 14.20 -36.98 29.29
C CYS A 53 12.92 -37.57 28.68
N SER A 54 12.42 -38.68 29.22
CA SER A 54 11.43 -39.56 28.56
C SER A 54 10.05 -39.50 29.22
N THR A 55 8.98 -39.96 28.56
CA THR A 55 8.50 -41.34 28.82
C THR A 55 7.55 -41.89 27.75
N ARG A 56 7.91 -43.07 27.21
CA ARG A 56 7.06 -44.16 26.64
C ARG A 56 6.24 -43.84 25.36
N SER A 57 6.05 -44.76 24.42
CA SER A 57 6.34 -46.22 24.36
C SER A 57 6.89 -46.67 22.99
N VAL A 58 7.46 -47.88 22.95
CA VAL A 58 8.31 -48.42 21.86
C VAL A 58 7.54 -49.38 20.95
N SER A 59 7.87 -49.41 19.66
CA SER A 59 7.93 -50.64 18.85
C SER A 59 8.99 -50.51 17.77
N LEU A 60 10.06 -51.29 17.90
CA LEU A 60 11.19 -51.38 16.96
C LEU A 60 11.07 -52.67 16.16
N ALA A 61 11.31 -52.61 14.86
CA ALA A 61 11.72 -53.75 14.05
C ALA A 61 13.06 -53.40 13.37
N THR A 62 13.98 -54.35 13.35
CA THR A 62 15.42 -54.09 13.13
C THR A 62 15.97 -54.71 11.85
N THR A 63 17.04 -54.08 11.34
CA THR A 63 18.16 -54.67 10.54
C THR A 63 17.88 -55.23 9.14
N PRO A 64 18.91 -55.39 8.27
CA PRO A 64 20.22 -54.70 8.19
C PRO A 64 20.62 -54.24 6.77
N ILE A 65 21.75 -53.52 6.68
CA ILE A 65 22.49 -53.20 5.43
C ILE A 65 23.37 -54.40 5.01
N PRO A 66 23.54 -54.65 3.70
CA PRO A 66 24.78 -55.22 3.14
C PRO A 66 25.50 -54.27 2.15
N PRO A 67 26.82 -54.46 1.89
CA PRO A 67 27.67 -53.51 1.16
C PRO A 67 28.14 -53.99 -0.25
N GLU A 68 29.06 -53.22 -0.84
CA GLU A 68 29.93 -53.52 -2.01
C GLU A 68 29.26 -53.42 -3.40
N MET A 69 29.68 -52.48 -4.26
CA MET A 69 30.91 -52.41 -5.09
C MET A 69 30.87 -53.33 -6.32
N LEU A 70 30.82 -52.70 -7.50
CA LEU A 70 31.51 -53.10 -8.74
C LEU A 70 31.36 -51.93 -9.73
N GLY A 71 32.39 -51.64 -10.51
CA GLY A 71 32.37 -50.62 -11.56
C GLY A 71 32.89 -51.19 -12.87
N GLU A 72 32.81 -50.40 -13.94
CA GLU A 72 33.53 -50.68 -15.18
C GLU A 72 33.93 -49.36 -15.88
N SER A 73 34.94 -49.44 -16.72
CA SER A 73 35.80 -48.34 -17.16
C SER A 73 35.61 -47.97 -18.63
N GLU A 74 36.08 -46.79 -19.04
CA GLU A 74 36.93 -46.71 -20.24
C GLU A 74 37.88 -45.49 -20.19
N GLN A 75 38.93 -45.52 -21.01
CA GLN A 75 40.15 -44.69 -20.90
C GLN A 75 40.20 -43.64 -22.03
N GLU A 76 40.93 -42.53 -21.82
CA GLU A 76 42.05 -42.17 -22.70
C GLU A 76 43.03 -41.14 -22.09
N GLU A 77 44.22 -41.10 -22.69
CA GLU A 77 45.49 -40.44 -22.33
C GLU A 77 45.50 -38.90 -22.54
N GLN A 78 46.53 -38.09 -22.25
CA GLN A 78 47.67 -38.01 -21.30
C GLN A 78 48.19 -36.55 -21.42
N GLY A 79 48.84 -35.99 -20.38
CA GLY A 79 49.52 -34.68 -20.53
C GLY A 79 49.96 -34.00 -19.24
N GLU A 80 51.10 -34.39 -18.67
CA GLU A 80 51.78 -33.65 -17.60
C GLU A 80 52.55 -32.44 -18.14
N ILE A 81 52.50 -31.28 -17.44
CA ILE A 81 53.69 -30.47 -17.14
C ILE A 81 53.58 -29.92 -15.69
N VAL A 82 54.67 -30.06 -14.95
CA VAL A 82 54.89 -29.69 -13.52
C VAL A 82 55.31 -28.21 -13.37
N ILE A 83 55.22 -27.60 -12.16
CA ILE A 83 56.31 -26.79 -11.52
C ILE A 83 55.96 -26.19 -10.12
N ASN A 84 56.80 -26.57 -9.15
CA ASN A 84 57.24 -25.93 -7.89
C ASN A 84 56.30 -25.24 -6.88
N VAL A 85 56.39 -25.74 -5.65
CA VAL A 85 56.18 -25.02 -4.38
C VAL A 85 57.52 -24.62 -3.77
N GLN A 86 57.66 -23.38 -3.27
CA GLN A 86 58.79 -22.91 -2.46
C GLN A 86 58.28 -22.44 -1.09
N PRO A 87 58.66 -23.10 0.03
CA PRO A 87 58.24 -22.71 1.38
C PRO A 87 59.39 -22.04 2.17
N LYS A 88 59.11 -20.92 2.88
CA LYS A 88 59.96 -20.39 3.99
C LYS A 88 59.27 -19.23 4.77
N PRO A 89 59.69 -18.90 6.01
CA PRO A 89 59.15 -19.57 7.20
C PRO A 89 58.81 -18.61 8.37
N SER A 90 58.58 -19.19 9.57
CA SER A 90 58.76 -18.58 10.91
C SER A 90 57.66 -17.60 11.37
N ARG A 91 57.33 -17.46 12.68
CA ARG A 91 57.76 -18.16 13.92
C ARG A 91 56.71 -17.90 15.02
N HIS A 92 56.61 -18.81 16.00
CA HIS A 92 56.46 -18.60 17.47
C HIS A 92 55.89 -17.28 18.05
N LEU A 93 55.14 -17.20 19.16
CA LEU A 93 54.88 -18.13 20.29
C LEU A 93 53.82 -17.50 21.26
N PHE A 94 53.22 -18.30 22.16
CA PHE A 94 52.47 -17.88 23.38
C PHE A 94 51.16 -17.04 23.16
N GLU A 95 50.20 -16.97 24.08
CA GLU A 95 50.01 -17.62 25.39
C GLU A 95 48.50 -17.83 25.68
N ASN A 96 48.15 -18.79 26.55
CA ASN A 96 46.76 -19.03 26.96
C ASN A 96 46.53 -18.43 28.35
N SER A 97 45.75 -17.35 28.46
CA SER A 97 45.29 -16.81 29.76
C SER A 97 43.81 -16.46 29.68
N GLY A 98 43.01 -17.10 30.55
CA GLY A 98 41.56 -17.03 30.46
C GLY A 98 40.96 -15.86 31.24
N ARG A 99 39.95 -15.21 30.65
CA ARG A 99 38.82 -14.63 31.37
C ARG A 99 37.53 -14.96 30.64
N THR A 100 36.78 -15.92 31.20
CA THR A 100 35.42 -16.24 30.77
C THR A 100 34.50 -15.05 31.07
N THR A 101 33.83 -14.54 30.04
CA THR A 101 32.69 -13.64 30.18
C THR A 101 31.49 -14.31 29.50
N PRO A 102 30.40 -14.63 30.22
CA PRO A 102 29.27 -15.33 29.62
C PRO A 102 28.48 -14.41 28.69
N VAL A 103 28.32 -14.84 27.43
CA VAL A 103 27.40 -14.21 26.47
C VAL A 103 26.02 -14.83 26.67
N PHE A 104 25.04 -14.03 27.09
CA PHE A 104 23.64 -14.43 27.12
C PHE A 104 22.98 -14.10 25.78
N THR A 105 22.64 -15.13 25.00
CA THR A 105 21.75 -15.01 23.83
C THR A 105 20.29 -15.01 24.29
N TRP A 106 19.57 -13.92 24.03
CA TRP A 106 18.12 -13.87 24.26
C TRP A 106 17.37 -14.31 23.00
N ASN A 107 16.32 -15.13 23.17
CA ASN A 107 15.54 -15.70 22.10
C ASN A 107 14.05 -15.67 22.53
N PRO A 108 13.25 -14.69 22.08
CA PRO A 108 11.86 -14.56 22.49
C PRO A 108 10.94 -15.43 21.63
N LEU A 109 10.58 -16.60 22.14
CA LEU A 109 9.29 -17.21 21.81
C LEU A 109 8.24 -16.64 22.79
N PRO A 110 7.09 -16.12 22.32
CA PRO A 110 6.04 -15.63 23.20
C PRO A 110 5.22 -16.81 23.73
N THR A 111 5.55 -17.30 24.93
CA THR A 111 4.59 -18.07 25.75
C THR A 111 3.81 -17.10 26.62
N GLY A 112 2.49 -17.03 26.47
CA GLY A 112 1.63 -16.11 27.22
C GLY A 112 1.74 -16.32 28.74
N ASN A 113 2.15 -15.28 29.45
CA ASN A 113 1.81 -14.89 30.83
C ASN A 113 2.76 -13.76 31.27
N SER A 114 2.24 -12.53 31.31
CA SER A 114 3.04 -11.34 31.63
C SER A 114 3.51 -11.33 33.09
N ILE A 115 4.82 -11.48 33.32
CA ILE A 115 5.45 -11.24 34.63
C ILE A 115 6.26 -9.94 34.56
N VAL A 116 5.78 -8.91 35.25
CA VAL A 116 6.51 -7.65 35.44
C VAL A 116 7.42 -7.77 36.66
N TYR A 117 8.68 -7.33 36.55
CA TYR A 117 9.59 -7.18 37.68
C TYR A 117 10.24 -5.80 37.69
N ALA A 118 10.39 -5.23 38.90
CA ALA A 118 11.11 -3.98 39.14
C ALA A 118 12.41 -4.26 39.90
N LYS A 119 13.50 -3.59 39.51
CA LYS A 119 14.83 -3.82 40.06
C LYS A 119 15.07 -2.95 41.31
N GLY A 120 15.20 -3.58 42.48
CA GLY A 120 15.62 -2.92 43.72
C GLY A 120 17.10 -2.48 43.68
N LYS A 121 17.47 -1.48 44.49
CA LYS A 121 18.82 -0.87 44.50
C LYS A 121 19.95 -1.85 44.87
N ASP A 122 19.64 -2.98 45.50
CA ASP A 122 20.62 -3.96 46.00
C ASP A 122 20.75 -5.23 45.12
N ASN A 123 20.31 -5.18 43.86
CA ASN A 123 20.34 -6.31 42.88
C ASN A 123 19.53 -7.57 43.28
N GLU A 124 18.75 -7.55 44.36
CA GLU A 124 17.87 -8.68 44.75
C GLU A 124 16.57 -8.67 43.93
N VAL A 125 16.21 -9.82 43.32
CA VAL A 125 14.95 -10.01 42.58
C VAL A 125 13.97 -10.79 43.45
N LYS A 126 12.79 -10.23 43.71
CA LYS A 126 11.72 -10.87 44.48
C LYS A 126 10.48 -11.05 43.63
N PHE A 127 9.99 -12.29 43.57
CA PHE A 127 8.76 -12.66 42.90
C PHE A 127 7.58 -12.52 43.87
N LYS A 128 6.47 -11.94 43.41
CA LYS A 128 5.18 -12.00 44.12
C LYS A 128 4.13 -12.53 43.15
N LYS A 129 3.53 -13.67 43.48
CA LYS A 129 2.36 -14.20 42.78
C LYS A 129 1.16 -13.33 43.15
N PHE A 130 0.42 -12.84 42.16
CA PHE A 130 -0.96 -12.42 42.38
C PHE A 130 -1.85 -13.65 42.16
N GLU A 131 -2.80 -13.85 43.06
CA GLU A 131 -3.89 -14.80 42.90
C GLU A 131 -5.16 -13.96 42.72
N ASP A 132 -5.94 -14.24 41.68
CA ASP A 132 -7.22 -13.57 41.43
C ASP A 132 -8.24 -14.06 42.45
N ASP A 133 -8.78 -13.12 43.22
CA ASP A 133 -9.81 -13.33 44.23
C ASP A 133 -11.05 -12.54 43.80
N SER A 134 -11.94 -13.17 43.03
CA SER A 134 -13.33 -12.73 42.91
C SER A 134 -14.25 -13.93 42.67
N THR A 135 -15.00 -14.26 43.73
CA THR A 135 -15.94 -15.38 43.80
C THR A 135 -17.26 -15.11 43.07
N ASP A 136 -17.93 -16.19 42.70
CA ASP A 136 -19.27 -16.23 42.13
C ASP A 136 -20.30 -15.35 42.87
N THR A 137 -21.22 -14.76 42.11
CA THR A 137 -22.56 -14.40 42.61
C THR A 137 -23.62 -14.76 41.57
N GLU A 138 -24.40 -15.80 41.89
CA GLU A 138 -25.63 -16.13 41.17
C GLU A 138 -26.73 -15.09 41.47
N SER A 139 -27.44 -14.63 40.45
CA SER A 139 -28.85 -14.21 40.55
C SER A 139 -29.45 -14.29 39.15
N SER A 140 -30.19 -15.36 38.85
CA SER A 140 -31.63 -15.55 39.08
C SER A 140 -32.46 -15.09 37.88
N ALA A 141 -32.96 -16.06 37.13
CA ALA A 141 -33.91 -15.82 36.05
C ALA A 141 -35.24 -15.24 36.59
N VAL A 142 -35.87 -14.38 35.80
CA VAL A 142 -37.29 -14.05 35.92
C VAL A 142 -37.92 -14.31 34.56
N SER A 143 -38.81 -15.30 34.52
CA SER A 143 -39.76 -15.50 33.43
C SER A 143 -40.97 -14.59 33.63
N ASP A 144 -41.59 -14.19 32.52
CA ASP A 144 -43.04 -14.06 32.27
C ASP A 144 -43.21 -13.14 31.04
N ALA A 145 -44.17 -13.25 30.14
CA ALA A 145 -45.04 -14.29 29.59
C ALA A 145 -46.00 -13.51 28.65
N GLU A 146 -46.24 -14.01 27.42
CA GLU A 146 -47.44 -13.85 26.55
C GLU A 146 -48.24 -12.51 26.55
N GLY A 147 -48.61 -11.91 25.41
CA GLY A 147 -48.52 -12.24 23.98
C GLY A 147 -49.53 -11.33 23.20
N ASP A 148 -49.51 -11.33 21.86
CA ASP A 148 -50.69 -11.58 20.98
C ASP A 148 -50.31 -11.47 19.47
N GLU A 149 -51.15 -12.01 18.58
CA GLU A 149 -50.83 -12.33 17.19
C GLU A 149 -51.13 -11.21 16.16
N SER A 150 -50.34 -11.16 15.05
CA SER A 150 -50.80 -11.54 13.70
C SER A 150 -50.11 -10.81 12.53
N SER A 151 -49.52 -11.55 11.58
CA SER A 151 -49.97 -11.63 10.17
C SER A 151 -48.93 -12.21 9.19
N ALA A 152 -49.42 -13.09 8.31
CA ALA A 152 -48.93 -13.47 6.97
C ALA A 152 -47.43 -13.74 6.74
N THR A 153 -47.11 -15.04 6.55
CA THR A 153 -45.80 -15.55 6.14
C THR A 153 -45.50 -15.37 4.64
N ALA A 154 -44.24 -15.00 4.34
CA ALA A 154 -43.57 -15.34 3.08
C ALA A 154 -42.23 -15.98 3.43
N GLU A 155 -42.09 -17.29 3.21
CA GLU A 155 -40.90 -18.05 3.60
C GLU A 155 -39.75 -17.89 2.59
N THR A 156 -38.92 -16.86 2.75
CA THR A 156 -37.54 -16.89 2.23
C THR A 156 -36.64 -17.63 3.23
N THR A 157 -36.17 -18.82 2.83
CA THR A 157 -35.34 -19.69 3.68
C THR A 157 -33.89 -19.18 3.78
N TYR A 158 -33.69 -18.07 4.49
CA TYR A 158 -32.35 -17.62 4.88
C TYR A 158 -31.74 -18.63 5.85
N LYS A 159 -30.71 -19.36 5.41
CA LYS A 159 -29.82 -20.09 6.32
C LYS A 159 -29.04 -19.08 7.14
N LYS A 160 -29.52 -18.79 8.35
CA LYS A 160 -28.78 -18.03 9.35
C LYS A 160 -27.56 -18.85 9.79
N HIS A 161 -26.43 -18.69 9.12
CA HIS A 161 -25.15 -19.26 9.55
C HIS A 161 -24.73 -18.60 10.86
N SER A 162 -25.05 -19.24 11.99
CA SER A 162 -24.59 -18.82 13.30
C SER A 162 -23.13 -19.24 13.48
N GLU A 163 -22.21 -18.49 12.89
CA GLU A 163 -20.80 -18.57 13.27
C GLU A 163 -20.67 -18.16 14.74
N ARG A 164 -19.98 -18.98 15.53
CA ARG A 164 -19.61 -18.61 16.89
C ARG A 164 -18.44 -17.66 16.78
N HIS A 165 -18.71 -16.36 16.80
CA HIS A 165 -17.66 -15.35 16.92
C HIS A 165 -16.81 -15.68 18.16
N ASP A 166 -15.50 -15.86 17.95
CA ASP A 166 -14.56 -15.93 19.05
C ASP A 166 -14.46 -14.51 19.67
N PRO A 167 -14.81 -14.33 20.96
CA PRO A 167 -14.78 -13.01 21.60
C PRO A 167 -13.36 -12.46 21.77
N SER A 168 -12.31 -13.21 21.42
CA SER A 168 -10.92 -12.74 21.38
C SER A 168 -10.48 -12.13 20.04
N ASN A 169 -11.30 -12.23 18.97
CA ASN A 169 -10.98 -11.65 17.67
C ASN A 169 -11.11 -10.11 17.68
N CYS A 170 -10.09 -9.40 17.20
CA CYS A 170 -10.07 -7.94 17.13
C CYS A 170 -10.99 -7.37 16.03
N TYR A 171 -11.24 -8.11 14.95
CA TYR A 171 -12.01 -7.67 13.78
C TYR A 171 -13.01 -8.76 13.33
N PRO A 172 -13.95 -9.20 14.19
CA PRO A 172 -14.70 -10.44 14.02
C PRO A 172 -15.62 -10.50 12.79
N ASN A 173 -15.86 -9.36 12.13
CA ASN A 173 -16.65 -9.26 10.90
C ASN A 173 -15.78 -9.34 9.62
N CYS A 174 -14.46 -9.14 9.72
CA CYS A 174 -13.54 -9.10 8.59
C CYS A 174 -12.96 -10.48 8.27
N ASP A 175 -13.41 -11.06 7.16
CA ASP A 175 -12.78 -12.22 6.53
C ASP A 175 -11.60 -11.78 5.67
N VAL A 176 -10.40 -12.13 6.08
CA VAL A 176 -9.17 -11.79 5.35
C VAL A 176 -8.93 -12.68 4.13
N ASN A 177 -9.63 -13.81 4.00
CA ASN A 177 -9.39 -14.76 2.91
C ASN A 177 -9.71 -14.16 1.53
N VAL A 178 -10.59 -13.15 1.44
CA VAL A 178 -10.86 -12.40 0.20
C VAL A 178 -9.60 -11.80 -0.46
N TRP A 179 -8.59 -11.47 0.34
CA TRP A 179 -7.28 -10.98 -0.11
C TRP A 179 -6.24 -12.10 -0.30
N LEU A 180 -6.51 -13.31 0.18
CA LEU A 180 -5.57 -14.46 0.17
C LEU A 180 -5.91 -15.54 -0.86
N ARG A 181 -6.96 -15.34 -1.66
CA ARG A 181 -7.38 -16.26 -2.73
C ARG A 181 -6.36 -16.39 -3.84
N SER A 182 -6.43 -17.50 -4.55
CA SER A 182 -5.65 -17.75 -5.77
C SER A 182 -6.58 -18.31 -6.84
N CYS A 183 -6.63 -17.66 -7.99
CA CYS A 183 -7.39 -18.09 -9.15
C CYS A 183 -6.80 -19.39 -9.70
N GLU A 184 -7.54 -20.49 -9.55
CA GLU A 184 -7.11 -21.82 -9.98
C GLU A 184 -7.36 -22.07 -11.47
N GLN A 185 -8.37 -21.41 -12.05
CA GLN A 185 -8.79 -21.55 -13.44
C GLN A 185 -9.16 -20.20 -14.08
N GLU A 186 -8.58 -19.92 -15.24
CA GLU A 186 -8.92 -18.75 -16.08
C GLU A 186 -10.32 -18.93 -16.72
N ILE A 187 -11.09 -17.86 -16.79
CA ILE A 187 -12.36 -17.81 -17.52
C ILE A 187 -12.09 -17.06 -18.83
N VAL A 188 -11.80 -17.83 -19.87
CA VAL A 188 -11.46 -17.31 -21.22
C VAL A 188 -12.73 -16.95 -21.99
N GLU A 189 -13.70 -17.86 -22.02
CA GLU A 189 -15.01 -17.62 -22.61
C GLU A 189 -15.88 -16.87 -21.58
N PRO A 190 -16.43 -15.69 -21.90
CA PRO A 190 -17.20 -14.90 -20.94
C PRO A 190 -18.48 -15.62 -20.48
N ILE A 191 -18.68 -15.66 -19.16
CA ILE A 191 -19.89 -16.20 -18.53
C ILE A 191 -20.91 -15.09 -18.31
N ALA A 192 -22.18 -15.37 -18.58
CA ALA A 192 -23.28 -14.44 -18.33
C ALA A 192 -23.73 -14.49 -16.85
N GLY A 193 -24.09 -13.35 -16.29
CA GLY A 193 -24.53 -13.23 -14.90
C GLY A 193 -26.04 -13.03 -14.76
N GLU A 194 -26.57 -13.33 -13.58
CA GLU A 194 -27.94 -12.96 -13.22
C GLU A 194 -27.96 -11.47 -12.81
N VAL A 195 -28.64 -10.63 -13.59
CA VAL A 195 -28.82 -9.21 -13.28
C VAL A 195 -30.05 -9.04 -12.37
N ARG A 196 -29.83 -8.40 -11.21
CA ARG A 196 -30.87 -7.94 -10.28
C ARG A 196 -30.91 -6.43 -10.29
N GLY A 197 -32.10 -5.84 -10.22
CA GLY A 197 -32.29 -4.39 -10.40
C GLY A 197 -32.32 -4.00 -11.88
N VAL A 198 -31.94 -2.75 -12.20
CA VAL A 198 -31.94 -2.21 -13.57
C VAL A 198 -30.61 -1.52 -13.86
N VAL A 199 -29.81 -2.11 -14.74
CA VAL A 199 -28.61 -1.46 -15.30
C VAL A 199 -29.06 -0.38 -16.29
N PRO A 200 -28.62 0.88 -16.20
CA PRO A 200 -29.06 1.94 -17.10
C PRO A 200 -28.75 1.63 -18.58
N GLU A 201 -29.72 1.84 -19.47
CA GLU A 201 -29.59 1.48 -20.90
C GLU A 201 -28.44 2.20 -21.62
N TRP A 202 -28.01 3.36 -21.13
CA TRP A 202 -26.87 4.10 -21.67
C TRP A 202 -25.51 3.51 -21.29
N LEU A 203 -25.44 2.73 -20.20
CA LEU A 203 -24.19 2.16 -19.71
C LEU A 203 -23.78 0.95 -20.56
N ASN A 204 -22.93 1.20 -21.57
CA ASN A 204 -22.43 0.17 -22.46
C ASN A 204 -20.90 0.30 -22.60
N GLY A 205 -20.16 -0.77 -22.29
CA GLY A 205 -18.70 -0.73 -22.21
C GLY A 205 -18.10 -1.91 -21.46
N SER A 206 -16.82 -1.82 -21.12
CA SER A 206 -16.11 -2.86 -20.35
C SER A 206 -15.40 -2.24 -19.14
N LEU A 207 -15.75 -2.71 -17.94
CA LEU A 207 -14.95 -2.47 -16.75
C LEU A 207 -13.76 -3.44 -16.75
N LEU A 208 -12.57 -2.91 -17.00
CA LEU A 208 -11.30 -3.63 -16.96
C LEU A 208 -10.67 -3.45 -15.58
N ARG A 209 -10.20 -4.53 -14.97
CA ARG A 209 -9.59 -4.56 -13.64
C ARG A 209 -8.31 -5.38 -13.63
N ASN A 210 -7.36 -5.01 -12.79
CA ASN A 210 -6.11 -5.73 -12.55
C ASN A 210 -5.89 -5.89 -11.04
N GLY A 211 -5.09 -6.87 -10.63
CA GLY A 211 -4.84 -7.14 -9.21
C GLY A 211 -4.13 -8.46 -8.94
N PRO A 212 -4.06 -8.86 -7.65
CA PRO A 212 -3.48 -10.13 -7.23
C PRO A 212 -4.31 -11.30 -7.78
N GLY A 213 -3.68 -12.18 -8.54
CA GLY A 213 -4.33 -13.33 -9.16
C GLY A 213 -4.03 -14.67 -8.50
N SER A 214 -2.76 -14.90 -8.14
CA SER A 214 -2.37 -16.11 -7.41
C SER A 214 -1.20 -15.80 -6.47
N LEU A 215 -1.40 -16.13 -5.21
CA LEU A 215 -0.34 -16.19 -4.21
C LEU A 215 0.49 -17.48 -4.33
N LYS A 216 0.02 -18.51 -5.04
CA LYS A 216 0.66 -19.82 -5.15
C LYS A 216 1.44 -19.98 -6.47
N VAL A 217 2.61 -20.61 -6.39
CA VAL A 217 3.42 -21.08 -7.53
C VAL A 217 3.99 -22.47 -7.19
N GLY A 218 3.34 -23.52 -7.71
CA GLY A 218 3.59 -24.88 -7.24
C GLY A 218 3.30 -25.00 -5.75
N ASP A 219 4.21 -25.60 -4.99
CA ASP A 219 4.12 -25.70 -3.52
C ASP A 219 4.56 -24.42 -2.79
N MET A 220 5.08 -23.41 -3.50
CA MET A 220 5.50 -22.14 -2.90
C MET A 220 4.33 -21.13 -2.82
N THR A 221 4.36 -20.30 -1.78
CA THR A 221 3.45 -19.16 -1.61
C THR A 221 4.27 -17.87 -1.56
N PHE A 222 3.77 -16.80 -2.18
CA PHE A 222 4.31 -15.45 -2.04
C PHE A 222 4.08 -14.91 -0.62
N ASN A 223 5.04 -14.15 -0.10
CA ASN A 223 4.99 -13.59 1.25
C ASN A 223 4.12 -12.32 1.34
N HIS A 224 3.95 -11.59 0.24
CA HIS A 224 3.31 -10.27 0.21
C HIS A 224 2.26 -10.19 -0.90
N LEU A 225 1.16 -9.45 -0.65
CA LEU A 225 0.03 -9.36 -1.58
C LEU A 225 0.45 -8.88 -2.97
N PHE A 226 1.28 -7.82 -3.02
CA PHE A 226 1.82 -7.22 -4.25
C PHE A 226 2.91 -8.05 -4.97
N ASP A 227 3.12 -9.31 -4.57
CA ASP A 227 3.94 -10.26 -5.32
C ASP A 227 3.08 -11.26 -6.13
N SER A 228 1.77 -11.28 -5.89
CA SER A 228 0.83 -12.19 -6.54
C SER A 228 0.88 -12.06 -8.07
N SER A 229 0.78 -13.18 -8.79
CA SER A 229 0.72 -13.12 -10.26
C SER A 229 -0.47 -12.29 -10.75
N ALA A 230 -0.23 -11.29 -11.60
CA ALA A 230 -1.27 -10.39 -12.12
C ALA A 230 -2.44 -11.13 -12.79
N LEU A 231 -3.68 -10.81 -12.38
CA LEU A 231 -4.92 -11.30 -12.97
C LEU A 231 -5.74 -10.13 -13.51
N LEU A 232 -6.09 -10.23 -14.79
CA LEU A 232 -6.97 -9.30 -15.47
C LEU A 232 -8.39 -9.80 -15.34
N HIS A 233 -9.33 -8.91 -15.06
CA HIS A 233 -10.76 -9.19 -15.04
C HIS A 233 -11.48 -8.21 -15.96
N ARG A 234 -12.54 -8.67 -16.62
CA ARG A 234 -13.42 -7.83 -17.45
C ARG A 234 -14.86 -8.11 -17.10
N PHE A 235 -15.62 -7.05 -16.84
CA PHE A 235 -17.08 -7.07 -16.83
C PHE A 235 -17.55 -6.27 -18.06
N ASN A 236 -18.01 -6.96 -19.09
CA ASN A 236 -18.61 -6.31 -20.27
C ASN A 236 -20.09 -6.05 -20.00
N ILE A 237 -20.55 -4.83 -20.25
CA ILE A 237 -21.92 -4.37 -20.08
C ILE A 237 -22.46 -3.99 -21.45
N GLU A 238 -23.55 -4.64 -21.87
CA GLU A 238 -24.18 -4.38 -23.17
C GLU A 238 -25.69 -4.59 -23.06
N ASN A 239 -26.47 -3.56 -23.41
CA ASN A 239 -27.94 -3.57 -23.39
C ASN A 239 -28.51 -4.13 -22.06
N GLY A 240 -27.96 -3.67 -20.93
CA GLY A 240 -28.36 -4.09 -19.58
C GLY A 240 -27.92 -5.50 -19.14
N HIS A 241 -27.25 -6.26 -20.02
CA HIS A 241 -26.68 -7.56 -19.69
C HIS A 241 -25.20 -7.40 -19.29
N VAL A 242 -24.71 -8.27 -18.40
CA VAL A 242 -23.30 -8.26 -17.98
C VAL A 242 -22.68 -9.64 -18.15
N THR A 243 -21.46 -9.69 -18.68
CA THR A 243 -20.65 -10.91 -18.78
C THR A 243 -19.28 -10.75 -18.09
N TYR A 244 -18.80 -11.80 -17.44
CA TYR A 244 -17.52 -11.83 -16.72
C TYR A 244 -16.51 -12.78 -17.36
N GLN A 245 -15.24 -12.35 -17.40
CA GLN A 245 -14.09 -13.18 -17.81
C GLN A 245 -12.83 -12.74 -17.05
N CYS A 246 -11.86 -13.65 -16.91
CA CYS A 246 -10.57 -13.34 -16.27
C CYS A 246 -9.41 -14.16 -16.84
N ARG A 247 -8.24 -13.52 -17.03
CA ARG A 247 -7.02 -14.16 -17.56
C ARG A 247 -5.77 -13.62 -16.86
N PHE A 248 -4.83 -14.50 -16.53
CA PHE A 248 -3.52 -14.10 -16.00
C PHE A 248 -2.73 -13.37 -17.07
N LEU A 249 -2.13 -12.23 -16.70
CA LEU A 249 -1.16 -11.54 -17.54
C LEU A 249 0.02 -12.49 -17.85
N LYS A 250 0.34 -12.68 -19.12
CA LYS A 250 1.43 -13.57 -19.54
C LYS A 250 2.79 -12.85 -19.49
N SER A 251 3.11 -12.26 -18.34
CA SER A 251 4.43 -11.68 -18.06
C SER A 251 5.53 -12.74 -18.09
N ASP A 252 6.79 -12.33 -18.24
CA ASP A 252 7.92 -13.26 -18.17
C ASP A 252 8.09 -13.82 -16.76
N ALA A 253 7.80 -13.04 -15.72
CA ALA A 253 7.73 -13.50 -14.33
C ALA A 253 6.72 -14.65 -14.18
N TYR A 254 5.48 -14.46 -14.65
CA TYR A 254 4.44 -15.51 -14.62
C TYR A 254 4.88 -16.76 -15.39
N LYS A 255 5.39 -16.61 -16.62
CA LYS A 255 5.86 -17.72 -17.46
C LYS A 255 7.00 -18.51 -16.78
N LYS A 256 8.01 -17.82 -16.25
CA LYS A 256 9.17 -18.43 -15.58
C LYS A 256 8.74 -19.18 -14.30
N ASN A 257 7.95 -18.53 -13.45
CA ASN A 257 7.41 -19.11 -12.21
C ASN A 257 6.56 -20.37 -12.50
N LYS A 258 5.64 -20.28 -13.48
CA LYS A 258 4.77 -21.40 -13.89
C LYS A 258 5.55 -22.55 -14.53
N ALA A 259 6.55 -22.27 -15.36
CA ALA A 259 7.40 -23.31 -15.97
C ALA A 259 8.28 -24.03 -14.93
N ALA A 260 8.75 -23.32 -13.91
CA ALA A 260 9.62 -23.87 -12.87
C ALA A 260 8.86 -24.56 -11.72
N GLN A 261 7.54 -24.35 -11.59
CA GLN A 261 6.71 -24.79 -10.45
C GLN A 261 7.27 -24.33 -9.08
N ARG A 262 7.95 -23.18 -9.08
CA ARG A 262 8.51 -22.50 -7.91
C ARG A 262 8.70 -21.02 -8.23
N ILE A 263 8.78 -20.18 -7.21
CA ILE A 263 9.09 -18.76 -7.39
C ILE A 263 10.56 -18.62 -7.81
N VAL A 264 10.82 -18.14 -9.04
CA VAL A 264 12.17 -17.95 -9.61
C VAL A 264 12.50 -16.50 -9.94
N VAL A 265 11.52 -15.60 -9.84
CA VAL A 265 11.69 -14.15 -9.90
C VAL A 265 11.50 -13.57 -8.51
N THR A 266 12.38 -12.64 -8.11
CA THR A 266 12.27 -11.91 -6.84
C THR A 266 11.35 -10.71 -7.06
N GLU A 267 10.32 -10.62 -6.22
CA GLU A 267 9.27 -9.60 -6.29
C GLU A 267 9.48 -8.53 -5.20
N PHE A 268 8.43 -7.77 -4.87
CA PHE A 268 8.51 -6.69 -3.88
C PHE A 268 8.80 -7.20 -2.47
N GLY A 269 8.08 -8.22 -2.00
CA GLY A 269 8.18 -8.81 -0.66
C GLY A 269 8.74 -10.23 -0.59
N THR A 270 8.96 -10.89 -1.74
CA THR A 270 9.34 -12.30 -1.82
C THR A 270 10.63 -12.53 -2.62
N SER A 271 11.61 -13.16 -1.98
CA SER A 271 12.81 -13.68 -2.65
C SER A 271 12.48 -14.89 -3.52
N ALA A 272 13.07 -14.95 -4.72
CA ALA A 272 13.13 -16.17 -5.53
C ALA A 272 13.76 -17.33 -4.74
N ALA A 273 13.30 -18.55 -4.98
CA ALA A 273 13.92 -19.76 -4.46
C ALA A 273 15.39 -19.85 -4.92
N PRO A 274 16.34 -20.19 -4.03
CA PRO A 274 17.74 -20.35 -4.41
C PRO A 274 17.89 -21.36 -5.55
N ASP A 275 18.41 -20.89 -6.68
CA ASP A 275 18.65 -21.79 -7.80
C ASP A 275 19.85 -22.72 -7.50
N PRO A 276 19.67 -24.06 -7.54
CA PRO A 276 20.73 -25.01 -7.20
C PRO A 276 21.85 -25.08 -8.26
N CYS A 277 21.64 -24.53 -9.45
CA CYS A 277 22.60 -24.54 -10.56
C CYS A 277 23.37 -23.21 -10.70
N HIS A 278 22.86 -22.10 -10.15
CA HIS A 278 23.54 -20.79 -10.25
C HIS A 278 24.55 -20.57 -9.11
N THR A 279 25.84 -20.70 -9.45
CA THR A 279 26.95 -20.29 -8.57
C THR A 279 26.96 -18.77 -8.31
N ILE A 280 27.67 -18.33 -7.27
CA ILE A 280 27.86 -16.91 -6.94
C ILE A 280 28.38 -16.11 -8.16
N PHE A 281 29.23 -16.71 -8.99
CA PHE A 281 29.74 -16.08 -10.22
C PHE A 281 28.66 -15.77 -11.25
N HIS A 282 27.64 -16.63 -11.41
CA HIS A 282 26.50 -16.33 -12.29
C HIS A 282 25.64 -15.17 -11.75
N ARG A 283 25.48 -15.06 -10.42
CA ARG A 283 24.78 -13.92 -9.80
C ARG A 283 25.55 -12.62 -9.99
N ILE A 284 26.89 -12.67 -9.88
CA ILE A 284 27.76 -11.52 -10.16
C ILE A 284 27.70 -11.13 -11.64
N ALA A 285 27.70 -12.10 -12.57
CA ALA A 285 27.55 -11.82 -14.01
C ALA A 285 26.21 -11.15 -14.35
N ALA A 286 25.12 -11.53 -13.67
CA ALA A 286 23.80 -10.92 -13.85
C ALA A 286 23.73 -9.43 -13.43
N ILE A 287 24.64 -8.98 -12.55
CA ILE A 287 24.78 -7.55 -12.16
C ILE A 287 25.50 -6.74 -13.25
N PHE A 288 26.29 -7.39 -14.09
CA PHE A 288 26.95 -6.79 -15.26
C PHE A 288 26.13 -6.95 -16.56
N GLY A 289 24.92 -7.52 -16.49
CA GLY A 289 23.93 -7.47 -17.58
C GLY A 289 23.37 -6.05 -17.78
N LYS A 290 22.42 -5.87 -18.70
CA LYS A 290 21.79 -4.55 -18.84
C LYS A 290 20.96 -4.23 -17.60
N PRO A 291 20.99 -2.98 -17.10
CA PRO A 291 20.02 -2.51 -16.12
C PRO A 291 18.60 -2.79 -16.63
N GLY A 292 17.78 -3.48 -15.83
CA GLY A 292 16.41 -3.88 -16.22
C GLY A 292 16.22 -5.36 -16.58
N GLU A 293 17.25 -6.08 -17.06
CA GLU A 293 17.09 -7.47 -17.56
C GLU A 293 16.62 -8.49 -16.51
N ASN A 294 16.77 -8.18 -15.22
CA ASN A 294 16.35 -9.02 -14.08
C ASN A 294 15.26 -8.36 -13.20
N VAL A 295 14.61 -7.28 -13.67
CA VAL A 295 13.49 -6.65 -12.95
C VAL A 295 12.20 -7.40 -13.27
N SER A 296 11.31 -7.54 -12.29
CA SER A 296 10.01 -8.17 -12.50
C SER A 296 9.14 -7.35 -13.45
N ASP A 297 8.46 -8.06 -14.35
CA ASP A 297 7.43 -7.54 -15.25
C ASP A 297 6.02 -7.97 -14.81
N ASN A 298 5.84 -8.29 -13.52
CA ASN A 298 4.53 -8.55 -12.92
C ASN A 298 3.70 -7.25 -12.80
N ALA A 299 3.14 -6.81 -13.92
CA ALA A 299 2.31 -5.60 -14.03
C ALA A 299 0.89 -5.83 -13.45
N MET A 300 0.81 -5.94 -12.12
CA MET A 300 -0.40 -6.37 -11.38
C MET A 300 -1.25 -5.24 -10.75
N ILE A 301 -0.88 -3.97 -10.92
CA ILE A 301 -1.49 -2.88 -10.15
C ILE A 301 -2.71 -2.30 -10.87
N SER A 302 -2.55 -1.82 -12.09
CA SER A 302 -3.56 -1.02 -12.80
C SER A 302 -3.63 -1.29 -14.30
N ILE A 303 -4.61 -0.65 -14.98
CA ILE A 303 -4.81 -0.63 -16.43
C ILE A 303 -5.14 0.82 -16.83
N TYR A 304 -4.49 1.33 -17.88
CA TYR A 304 -4.80 2.66 -18.45
C TYR A 304 -4.77 2.63 -19.99
N PRO A 305 -5.60 3.47 -20.66
CA PRO A 305 -5.56 3.66 -22.10
C PRO A 305 -4.39 4.54 -22.54
N PHE A 306 -3.76 4.18 -23.66
CA PHE A 306 -2.76 4.96 -24.40
C PHE A 306 -3.26 5.04 -25.85
N GLY A 307 -4.07 6.06 -26.16
CA GLY A 307 -4.90 6.06 -27.37
C GLY A 307 -5.97 4.96 -27.30
N ASP A 308 -6.14 4.20 -28.37
CA ASP A 308 -7.07 3.06 -28.45
C ASP A 308 -6.54 1.77 -27.80
N GLU A 309 -5.27 1.75 -27.37
CA GLU A 309 -4.61 0.59 -26.78
C GLU A 309 -4.64 0.61 -25.24
N TYR A 310 -4.64 -0.56 -24.61
CA TYR A 310 -4.68 -0.69 -23.14
C TYR A 310 -3.39 -1.33 -22.61
N PHE A 311 -2.83 -0.72 -21.56
CA PHE A 311 -1.59 -1.18 -20.94
C PHE A 311 -1.79 -1.47 -19.46
N THR A 312 -1.15 -2.54 -18.97
CA THR A 312 -1.09 -2.87 -17.54
C THR A 312 0.20 -2.34 -16.92
N PHE A 313 0.11 -1.89 -15.66
CA PHE A 313 1.22 -1.25 -14.96
C PHE A 313 1.59 -1.96 -13.65
N THR A 314 2.86 -1.83 -13.31
CA THR A 314 3.42 -1.88 -11.96
C THR A 314 4.38 -0.67 -11.83
N GLU A 315 5.27 -0.68 -10.86
CA GLU A 315 6.24 0.41 -10.60
C GLU A 315 7.65 0.09 -11.14
N SER A 316 7.77 -0.94 -11.99
CA SER A 316 8.95 -1.17 -12.83
C SER A 316 8.75 -0.45 -14.18
N PRO A 317 9.81 -0.20 -14.99
CA PRO A 317 9.67 0.48 -16.27
C PRO A 317 9.01 -0.39 -17.36
N ILE A 318 8.52 -1.58 -17.02
CA ILE A 318 7.96 -2.55 -17.96
C ILE A 318 6.44 -2.52 -17.87
N ILE A 319 5.81 -2.29 -19.02
CA ILE A 319 4.34 -2.33 -19.19
C ILE A 319 3.97 -3.39 -20.23
N HIS A 320 2.76 -3.94 -20.13
CA HIS A 320 2.26 -4.91 -21.09
C HIS A 320 1.01 -4.41 -21.79
N ARG A 321 1.00 -4.51 -23.12
CA ARG A 321 -0.21 -4.24 -23.92
C ARG A 321 -1.16 -5.43 -23.82
N ILE A 322 -2.44 -5.16 -23.62
CA ILE A 322 -3.49 -6.16 -23.55
C ILE A 322 -4.60 -5.89 -24.56
N ASP A 323 -5.19 -6.96 -25.08
CA ASP A 323 -6.48 -6.90 -25.79
C ASP A 323 -7.59 -6.66 -24.73
N PRO A 324 -8.34 -5.55 -24.80
CA PRO A 324 -9.39 -5.23 -23.82
C PRO A 324 -10.66 -6.08 -23.99
N GLU A 325 -10.86 -6.75 -25.13
CA GLU A 325 -11.99 -7.63 -25.39
C GLU A 325 -11.67 -9.08 -24.97
N THR A 326 -10.47 -9.60 -25.26
CA THR A 326 -10.08 -11.00 -24.97
C THR A 326 -9.19 -11.20 -23.74
N LEU A 327 -8.66 -10.12 -23.15
CA LEU A 327 -7.66 -10.12 -22.08
C LEU A 327 -6.34 -10.85 -22.43
N GLU A 328 -6.02 -10.98 -23.72
CA GLU A 328 -4.72 -11.53 -24.14
C GLU A 328 -3.58 -10.53 -23.95
N THR A 329 -2.41 -11.04 -23.56
CA THR A 329 -1.19 -10.24 -23.41
C THR A 329 -0.49 -10.15 -24.76
N GLU A 330 -0.67 -9.04 -25.46
CA GLU A 330 -0.22 -8.89 -26.84
C GLU A 330 1.24 -8.46 -26.97
N ALA A 331 1.71 -7.56 -26.10
CA ALA A 331 3.05 -6.99 -26.18
C ALA A 331 3.67 -6.70 -24.79
N LYS A 332 4.98 -6.47 -24.80
CA LYS A 332 5.79 -6.04 -23.66
C LYS A 332 6.64 -4.85 -24.10
N LEU A 333 6.51 -3.72 -23.43
CA LEU A 333 7.30 -2.52 -23.68
C LEU A 333 8.13 -2.22 -22.42
N ASN A 334 9.37 -1.80 -22.63
CA ASN A 334 10.22 -1.26 -21.58
C ASN A 334 10.37 0.24 -21.83
N LEU A 335 9.76 1.07 -20.99
CA LEU A 335 9.74 2.52 -21.18
C LEU A 335 11.14 3.16 -21.07
N SER A 336 12.09 2.48 -20.41
CA SER A 336 13.51 2.88 -20.40
C SER A 336 14.18 2.85 -21.78
N ASP A 337 13.62 2.14 -22.77
CA ASP A 337 14.14 2.11 -24.15
C ASP A 337 13.70 3.35 -24.95
N TYR A 338 12.67 4.08 -24.49
CA TYR A 338 12.11 5.27 -25.13
C TYR A 338 12.47 6.57 -24.41
N VAL A 339 12.44 6.56 -23.07
CA VAL A 339 12.71 7.74 -22.22
C VAL A 339 13.65 7.36 -21.06
N GLY A 340 14.52 8.28 -20.65
CA GLY A 340 15.66 8.03 -19.74
C GLY A 340 15.33 7.79 -18.26
N ILE A 341 14.36 6.91 -17.97
CA ILE A 341 13.87 6.58 -16.62
C ILE A 341 14.34 5.19 -16.16
N VAL A 342 14.33 4.95 -14.85
CA VAL A 342 14.59 3.63 -14.24
C VAL A 342 13.34 2.99 -13.61
N ASN A 343 12.31 3.80 -13.34
CA ASN A 343 10.98 3.38 -12.92
C ASN A 343 9.95 4.50 -13.20
N HIS A 344 8.67 4.18 -13.06
CA HIS A 344 7.55 5.13 -13.06
C HIS A 344 6.48 4.68 -12.07
N THR A 345 5.50 5.53 -11.78
CA THR A 345 4.32 5.14 -11.01
C THR A 345 3.36 4.27 -11.83
N SER A 346 2.50 3.52 -11.16
CA SER A 346 1.39 2.79 -11.76
C SER A 346 0.14 3.63 -12.02
N HIS A 347 0.20 4.96 -11.85
CA HIS A 347 -0.93 5.89 -11.94
C HIS A 347 -0.60 7.06 -12.87
N PRO A 348 -0.49 6.83 -14.19
CA PRO A 348 -0.42 7.90 -15.16
C PRO A 348 -1.70 8.75 -15.16
N HIS A 349 -1.56 10.04 -15.48
CA HIS A 349 -2.68 10.92 -15.80
C HIS A 349 -2.99 10.88 -17.30
N VAL A 350 -4.18 10.41 -17.67
CA VAL A 350 -4.69 10.45 -19.05
C VAL A 350 -5.50 11.74 -19.21
N MET A 351 -5.11 12.58 -20.15
CA MET A 351 -5.78 13.86 -20.42
C MET A 351 -6.91 13.68 -21.45
N SER A 352 -7.85 14.64 -21.50
CA SER A 352 -8.99 14.61 -22.43
C SER A 352 -8.61 14.75 -23.92
N ASP A 353 -7.39 15.21 -24.23
CA ASP A 353 -6.82 15.22 -25.58
C ASP A 353 -6.11 13.89 -25.94
N GLY A 354 -6.10 12.91 -25.04
CA GLY A 354 -5.40 11.64 -25.15
C GLY A 354 -3.89 11.70 -24.85
N THR A 355 -3.35 12.85 -24.47
CA THR A 355 -1.97 12.95 -23.95
C THR A 355 -1.90 12.22 -22.60
N VAL A 356 -0.87 11.42 -22.38
CA VAL A 356 -0.64 10.75 -21.09
C VAL A 356 0.58 11.34 -20.39
N TYR A 357 0.45 11.69 -19.12
CA TYR A 357 1.57 12.07 -18.26
C TYR A 357 1.85 10.99 -17.23
N ASN A 358 3.10 10.73 -16.89
CA ASN A 358 3.45 9.86 -15.76
C ASN A 358 4.65 10.42 -14.98
N LEU A 359 4.71 10.17 -13.69
CA LEU A 359 5.86 10.46 -12.84
C LEU A 359 6.80 9.24 -12.81
N GLY A 360 8.10 9.48 -12.91
CA GLY A 360 9.13 8.45 -12.71
C GLY A 360 10.45 9.02 -12.21
N MET A 361 11.45 8.16 -12.08
CA MET A 361 12.79 8.56 -11.68
C MET A 361 13.79 8.43 -12.83
N SER A 362 14.54 9.48 -13.09
CA SER A 362 15.72 9.49 -13.96
C SER A 362 16.99 9.47 -13.11
N VAL A 363 18.08 8.90 -13.63
CA VAL A 363 19.41 9.01 -13.01
C VAL A 363 20.25 10.01 -13.81
N THR A 364 20.41 11.22 -13.28
CA THR A 364 21.16 12.30 -13.93
C THR A 364 22.58 12.40 -13.40
N LYS A 365 23.43 13.22 -14.03
CA LYS A 365 24.82 13.49 -13.56
C LYS A 365 24.88 14.03 -12.12
N THR A 366 23.80 14.63 -11.63
CA THR A 366 23.70 15.21 -10.29
C THR A 366 23.15 14.23 -9.23
N GLY A 367 22.53 13.12 -9.66
CA GLY A 367 21.90 12.11 -8.81
C GLY A 367 20.53 11.65 -9.34
N PRO A 368 19.76 10.87 -8.56
CA PRO A 368 18.35 10.59 -8.85
C PRO A 368 17.52 11.88 -8.97
N THR A 369 16.54 11.88 -9.87
CA THR A 369 15.73 13.05 -10.21
C THR A 369 14.31 12.60 -10.53
N TYR A 370 13.32 13.13 -9.81
CA TYR A 370 11.92 12.88 -10.10
C TYR A 370 11.52 13.64 -11.37
N THR A 371 10.82 12.97 -12.26
CA THR A 371 10.73 13.34 -13.67
C THR A 371 9.32 13.13 -14.18
N ILE A 372 8.70 14.17 -14.73
CA ILE A 372 7.42 14.06 -15.42
C ILE A 372 7.67 13.71 -16.87
N ILE A 373 7.11 12.59 -17.30
CA ILE A 373 7.13 12.06 -18.66
C ILE A 373 5.84 12.48 -19.35
N CYS A 374 5.92 12.93 -20.59
CA CYS A 374 4.79 13.19 -21.48
C CYS A 374 4.84 12.22 -22.66
N PHE A 375 3.77 11.47 -22.82
CA PHE A 375 3.45 10.61 -23.95
C PHE A 375 2.40 11.35 -24.80
N PRO A 376 2.80 12.06 -25.87
CA PRO A 376 1.87 12.85 -26.67
C PRO A 376 0.93 11.93 -27.47
N ASN A 377 -0.34 12.33 -27.62
CA ASN A 377 -1.29 11.57 -28.43
C ASN A 377 -0.83 11.44 -29.90
N GLY A 378 -0.95 10.23 -30.47
CA GLY A 378 -0.61 9.93 -31.86
C GLY A 378 0.03 8.55 -32.06
N GLU A 379 0.19 8.15 -33.32
CA GLU A 379 0.69 6.82 -33.77
C GLU A 379 2.09 6.46 -33.24
N HIS A 380 2.89 7.46 -32.88
CA HIS A 380 4.26 7.30 -32.36
C HIS A 380 4.38 7.87 -30.93
N MET A 381 3.37 7.62 -30.10
CA MET A 381 3.28 8.13 -28.72
C MET A 381 4.51 7.78 -27.87
N PHE A 382 5.05 6.56 -28.01
CA PHE A 382 6.20 6.10 -27.23
C PHE A 382 7.53 6.65 -27.78
N GLU A 383 7.72 6.70 -29.10
CA GLU A 383 8.93 7.27 -29.73
C GLU A 383 9.03 8.79 -29.51
N ASN A 384 7.90 9.48 -29.35
CA ASN A 384 7.83 10.91 -29.03
C ASN A 384 7.71 11.18 -27.51
N ALA A 385 7.84 10.14 -26.67
CA ALA A 385 7.83 10.28 -25.23
C ALA A 385 9.01 11.15 -24.77
N ARG A 386 8.74 12.13 -23.90
CA ARG A 386 9.77 13.10 -23.48
C ARG A 386 9.59 13.54 -22.04
N ILE A 387 10.70 13.92 -21.43
CA ILE A 387 10.73 14.57 -20.13
C ILE A 387 10.25 16.02 -20.31
N VAL A 388 9.25 16.44 -19.52
CA VAL A 388 8.69 17.81 -19.57
C VAL A 388 8.95 18.63 -18.33
N ALA A 389 9.11 18.00 -17.16
CA ALA A 389 9.44 18.67 -15.90
C ALA A 389 10.32 17.76 -15.04
N SER A 390 11.16 18.34 -14.16
CA SER A 390 11.97 17.52 -13.25
C SER A 390 12.40 18.26 -11.99
N VAL A 391 12.50 17.53 -10.87
CA VAL A 391 13.02 18.01 -9.58
C VAL A 391 14.02 17.01 -9.01
N PRO A 392 15.25 17.42 -8.62
CA PRO A 392 16.23 16.52 -8.03
C PRO A 392 15.74 15.91 -6.71
N ALA A 393 15.99 14.62 -6.49
CA ALA A 393 15.68 13.98 -5.22
C ALA A 393 16.55 14.56 -4.09
N ARG A 394 15.95 14.87 -2.93
CA ARG A 394 16.68 15.53 -1.82
C ARG A 394 17.80 14.66 -1.24
N TRP A 395 17.68 13.34 -1.38
CA TRP A 395 18.65 12.36 -0.87
C TRP A 395 19.26 11.50 -2.01
N LYS A 396 20.49 11.83 -2.42
CA LYS A 396 21.18 11.19 -3.56
C LYS A 396 21.32 9.67 -3.54
N PHE A 397 21.28 9.05 -2.36
CA PHE A 397 21.40 7.60 -2.16
C PHE A 397 20.14 6.97 -1.54
N HIS A 398 19.10 7.77 -1.31
CA HIS A 398 17.84 7.37 -0.70
C HIS A 398 16.66 8.14 -1.35
N PRO A 399 16.47 8.07 -2.68
CA PRO A 399 15.29 8.69 -3.31
C PRO A 399 13.99 8.21 -2.65
N GLY A 400 13.03 9.12 -2.53
CA GLY A 400 11.69 8.87 -2.02
C GLY A 400 10.91 7.89 -2.89
N TYR A 401 10.07 7.10 -2.25
CA TYR A 401 9.07 6.25 -2.89
C TYR A 401 7.87 7.09 -3.34
N MET A 402 7.39 6.86 -4.56
CA MET A 402 6.31 7.64 -5.19
C MET A 402 5.35 6.67 -5.88
N HIS A 403 4.06 6.78 -5.56
CA HIS A 403 3.01 5.89 -6.07
C HIS A 403 1.98 6.61 -6.95
N THR A 404 1.73 7.89 -6.68
CA THR A 404 0.92 8.79 -7.51
C THR A 404 1.60 10.15 -7.61
N PHE A 405 1.08 11.01 -8.50
CA PHE A 405 1.42 12.43 -8.60
C PHE A 405 0.14 13.22 -8.91
N GLY A 406 0.23 14.54 -8.95
CA GLY A 406 -0.89 15.40 -9.32
C GLY A 406 -0.60 16.27 -10.55
N ILE A 407 -1.66 16.70 -11.22
CA ILE A 407 -1.64 17.68 -12.31
C ILE A 407 -2.78 18.70 -12.13
N THR A 408 -2.47 19.99 -12.14
CA THR A 408 -3.44 21.10 -12.20
C THR A 408 -3.37 21.77 -13.57
N GLU A 409 -4.08 22.88 -13.80
CA GLU A 409 -3.95 23.67 -15.03
C GLU A 409 -2.50 24.10 -15.30
N ASN A 410 -1.80 24.62 -14.29
CA ASN A 410 -0.46 25.22 -14.44
C ASN A 410 0.67 24.42 -13.78
N PHE A 411 0.39 23.44 -12.91
CA PHE A 411 1.41 22.72 -12.14
C PHE A 411 1.36 21.19 -12.24
N PHE A 412 2.52 20.55 -12.21
CA PHE A 412 2.67 19.17 -11.76
C PHE A 412 2.99 19.18 -10.25
N VAL A 413 2.31 18.31 -9.50
CA VAL A 413 2.44 18.19 -8.05
C VAL A 413 3.19 16.90 -7.72
N VAL A 414 4.34 17.00 -7.06
CA VAL A 414 5.15 15.83 -6.63
C VAL A 414 5.32 15.86 -5.11
N VAL A 415 4.84 14.81 -4.43
CA VAL A 415 4.91 14.68 -2.98
C VAL A 415 6.05 13.70 -2.60
N GLU A 416 7.18 14.24 -2.16
CA GLU A 416 8.34 13.47 -1.68
C GLU A 416 8.17 13.14 -0.18
N GLN A 417 7.53 12.00 0.07
CA GLN A 417 7.37 11.40 1.40
C GLN A 417 8.71 10.89 1.98
N PRO A 418 8.85 10.79 3.32
CA PRO A 418 10.08 10.30 3.96
C PRO A 418 10.22 8.77 3.97
N LEU A 419 9.44 8.02 3.18
CA LEU A 419 9.76 6.64 2.79
C LEU A 419 10.71 6.67 1.59
N SER A 420 11.89 6.06 1.72
CA SER A 420 12.94 6.08 0.70
C SER A 420 13.36 4.69 0.26
N VAL A 421 13.95 4.57 -0.93
CA VAL A 421 14.64 3.37 -1.42
C VAL A 421 16.15 3.58 -1.31
N SER A 422 16.84 2.80 -0.46
CA SER A 422 18.28 2.89 -0.27
C SER A 422 19.03 2.25 -1.44
N VAL A 423 19.63 3.07 -2.32
CA VAL A 423 20.38 2.61 -3.50
C VAL A 423 21.54 1.68 -3.13
N PRO A 424 22.35 1.93 -2.07
CA PRO A 424 23.38 0.99 -1.65
C PRO A 424 22.80 -0.34 -1.15
N HIS A 425 21.65 -0.33 -0.47
CA HIS A 425 21.02 -1.56 -0.01
C HIS A 425 20.45 -2.35 -1.18
N MET A 426 19.80 -1.70 -2.14
CA MET A 426 19.25 -2.33 -3.36
C MET A 426 20.31 -3.16 -4.12
N LEU A 427 21.52 -2.62 -4.29
CA LEU A 427 22.65 -3.33 -4.91
C LEU A 427 23.10 -4.55 -4.08
N VAL A 428 23.09 -4.45 -2.75
CA VAL A 428 23.41 -5.57 -1.84
C VAL A 428 22.30 -6.63 -1.85
N SER A 429 21.03 -6.22 -1.87
CA SER A 429 19.87 -7.10 -1.93
C SER A 429 19.82 -7.89 -3.24
N GLN A 430 20.18 -7.28 -4.37
CA GLN A 430 20.36 -8.00 -5.64
C GLN A 430 21.44 -9.09 -5.56
N ILE A 431 22.59 -8.83 -4.92
CA ILE A 431 23.65 -9.84 -4.72
C ILE A 431 23.17 -11.00 -3.83
N LYS A 432 22.48 -10.66 -2.74
CA LYS A 432 22.02 -11.62 -1.73
C LYS A 432 20.72 -12.34 -2.09
N ASN A 433 19.98 -11.85 -3.09
CA ASN A 433 18.61 -12.24 -3.42
C ASN A 433 17.61 -11.94 -2.28
N GLU A 434 17.70 -10.74 -1.69
CA GLU A 434 16.71 -10.18 -0.75
C GLU A 434 15.61 -9.42 -1.53
N PRO A 435 14.36 -9.34 -1.02
CA PRO A 435 13.24 -8.70 -1.73
C PRO A 435 13.34 -7.17 -1.74
N MET A 436 12.67 -6.50 -2.67
CA MET A 436 12.82 -5.03 -2.86
C MET A 436 12.52 -4.21 -1.60
N VAL A 437 11.48 -4.58 -0.86
CA VAL A 437 11.05 -3.93 0.39
C VAL A 437 12.15 -3.86 1.45
N SER A 438 13.12 -4.78 1.44
CA SER A 438 14.29 -4.73 2.35
C SER A 438 15.18 -3.51 2.14
N SER A 439 15.08 -2.86 0.97
CA SER A 439 15.79 -1.62 0.66
C SER A 439 15.00 -0.37 1.01
N MET A 440 13.74 -0.50 1.45
CA MET A 440 12.92 0.64 1.88
C MET A 440 13.30 1.11 3.28
N LYS A 441 13.29 2.42 3.50
CA LYS A 441 13.62 3.05 4.78
C LYS A 441 12.75 4.28 5.04
N TRP A 442 12.01 4.22 6.14
CA TRP A 442 11.28 5.36 6.72
C TRP A 442 12.22 6.29 7.50
N PHE A 443 12.09 7.59 7.29
CA PHE A 443 12.79 8.63 8.04
C PHE A 443 11.80 9.46 8.87
N GLU A 444 11.27 8.88 9.94
CA GLU A 444 10.25 9.45 10.84
C GLU A 444 10.47 10.92 11.26
N LYS A 445 11.72 11.38 11.38
CA LYS A 445 12.07 12.75 11.80
C LYS A 445 12.27 13.72 10.63
N GLN A 446 11.89 13.35 9.41
CA GLN A 446 12.05 14.16 8.20
C GLN A 446 10.68 14.54 7.65
N GLN A 447 10.51 15.81 7.29
CA GLN A 447 9.25 16.32 6.73
C GLN A 447 8.90 15.67 5.38
N THR A 448 7.63 15.69 5.03
CA THR A 448 7.19 15.49 3.63
C THR A 448 7.39 16.79 2.87
N TYR A 449 7.91 16.72 1.63
CA TYR A 449 8.06 17.88 0.75
C TYR A 449 7.01 17.80 -0.36
N ILE A 450 6.33 18.91 -0.68
CA ILE A 450 5.36 19.02 -1.77
C ILE A 450 5.92 20.03 -2.77
N TYR A 451 6.26 19.55 -3.97
CA TYR A 451 6.82 20.35 -5.05
C TYR A 451 5.75 20.72 -6.06
N LEU A 452 5.72 22.00 -6.48
CA LEU A 452 4.97 22.45 -7.65
C LEU A 452 5.95 22.79 -8.77
N LEU A 453 5.89 22.03 -9.86
CA LEU A 453 6.64 22.27 -11.09
C LEU A 453 5.72 22.90 -12.12
N ASP A 454 6.14 24.00 -12.73
CA ASP A 454 5.43 24.69 -13.80
C ASP A 454 5.28 23.78 -15.03
N ARG A 455 4.07 23.68 -15.59
CA ARG A 455 3.76 22.79 -16.72
C ARG A 455 4.31 23.28 -18.06
N ASP A 456 4.51 24.59 -18.21
CA ASP A 456 5.01 25.20 -19.46
C ASP A 456 6.54 25.23 -19.48
N THR A 457 7.19 25.57 -18.37
CA THR A 457 8.65 25.68 -18.28
C THR A 457 9.34 24.42 -17.74
N GLY A 458 8.61 23.55 -17.05
CA GLY A 458 9.15 22.36 -16.38
C GLY A 458 9.94 22.65 -15.11
N GLU A 459 10.01 23.92 -14.68
CA GLU A 459 10.81 24.38 -13.54
C GLU A 459 10.06 24.21 -12.21
N LEU A 460 10.78 23.83 -11.16
CA LEU A 460 10.30 23.93 -9.78
C LEU A 460 10.03 25.41 -9.41
N LYS A 461 8.78 25.76 -9.10
CA LYS A 461 8.38 27.11 -8.65
C LYS A 461 8.21 27.19 -7.14
N HIS A 462 7.57 26.20 -6.54
CA HIS A 462 7.22 26.21 -5.12
C HIS A 462 7.59 24.89 -4.42
N THR A 463 8.02 24.99 -3.18
CA THR A 463 8.27 23.86 -2.28
C THR A 463 7.57 24.14 -0.95
N PHE A 464 6.68 23.25 -0.55
CA PHE A 464 5.99 23.27 0.74
C PHE A 464 6.43 22.10 1.60
N HIS A 465 6.32 22.26 2.91
CA HIS A 465 6.74 21.28 3.91
C HIS A 465 5.53 20.86 4.73
N ALA A 466 5.43 19.59 5.07
CA ALA A 466 4.40 19.05 5.96
C ALA A 466 5.02 18.12 7.00
N GLU A 467 4.22 17.70 7.98
CA GLU A 467 4.59 16.60 8.87
C GLU A 467 4.90 15.31 8.06
N PRO A 468 5.73 14.40 8.59
CA PRO A 468 5.93 13.08 7.99
C PRO A 468 4.59 12.35 7.85
N PHE A 469 4.25 11.94 6.63
CA PHE A 469 3.14 11.03 6.35
C PHE A 469 3.53 10.08 5.22
N PHE A 470 2.91 8.91 5.19
CA PHE A 470 2.99 7.98 4.07
C PHE A 470 1.72 8.13 3.22
N TYR A 471 1.82 7.97 1.91
CA TYR A 471 0.66 7.96 1.02
C TYR A 471 0.87 6.98 -0.13
N LEU A 472 -0.25 6.47 -0.64
CA LEU A 472 -0.33 5.86 -1.97
C LEU A 472 -1.01 6.83 -2.94
N HIS A 473 -2.26 7.21 -2.66
CA HIS A 473 -3.10 7.89 -3.63
C HIS A 473 -3.39 9.36 -3.30
N ILE A 474 -3.12 10.22 -4.28
CA ILE A 474 -3.74 11.55 -4.40
C ILE A 474 -5.18 11.36 -4.91
N ILE A 475 -6.13 12.10 -4.32
CA ILE A 475 -7.56 12.08 -4.66
C ILE A 475 -7.80 13.01 -5.85
N ASN A 476 -7.43 14.28 -5.70
CA ASN A 476 -7.41 15.30 -6.77
C ASN A 476 -6.56 16.50 -6.32
N GLN A 477 -6.28 17.40 -7.24
CA GLN A 477 -5.59 18.66 -7.00
C GLN A 477 -6.16 19.72 -7.94
N TYR A 478 -6.21 20.99 -7.52
CA TYR A 478 -6.69 22.08 -8.38
C TYR A 478 -6.19 23.44 -7.93
N GLU A 479 -6.30 24.43 -8.81
CA GLU A 479 -5.96 25.82 -8.51
C GLU A 479 -7.22 26.63 -8.17
N LYS A 480 -7.14 27.44 -7.11
CA LYS A 480 -8.23 28.33 -6.68
C LYS A 480 -7.68 29.57 -5.97
N ASP A 481 -8.10 30.75 -6.40
CA ASP A 481 -7.84 32.05 -5.76
C ASP A 481 -6.39 32.24 -5.27
N GLY A 482 -5.41 31.90 -6.12
CA GLY A 482 -3.97 32.04 -5.80
C GLY A 482 -3.40 30.95 -4.88
N HIS A 483 -4.06 29.80 -4.79
CA HIS A 483 -3.64 28.61 -4.05
C HIS A 483 -3.73 27.36 -4.95
N VAL A 484 -2.95 26.32 -4.63
CA VAL A 484 -3.22 24.94 -5.05
C VAL A 484 -3.86 24.19 -3.88
N VAL A 485 -4.99 23.54 -4.12
CA VAL A 485 -5.61 22.59 -3.20
C VAL A 485 -5.14 21.18 -3.60
N LEU A 486 -4.76 20.36 -2.61
CA LEU A 486 -4.29 18.99 -2.80
C LEU A 486 -5.01 18.06 -1.81
N ASP A 487 -5.83 17.16 -2.34
CA ASP A 487 -6.58 16.16 -1.57
C ASP A 487 -5.91 14.80 -1.73
N ILE A 488 -5.65 14.10 -0.62
CA ILE A 488 -4.71 12.98 -0.58
C ILE A 488 -5.04 11.97 0.53
N CYS A 489 -4.92 10.67 0.25
CA CYS A 489 -5.07 9.61 1.23
C CYS A 489 -3.77 9.41 2.01
N CYS A 490 -3.72 9.89 3.25
CA CYS A 490 -2.53 9.86 4.11
C CYS A 490 -2.63 8.80 5.21
N TYR A 491 -1.51 8.12 5.44
CA TYR A 491 -1.20 7.29 6.60
C TYR A 491 -0.19 7.99 7.49
N LYS A 492 -0.19 7.66 8.78
CA LYS A 492 0.79 8.19 9.73
C LYS A 492 2.23 7.82 9.33
N ASP A 493 2.42 6.58 8.91
CA ASP A 493 3.70 5.96 8.60
C ASP A 493 3.46 4.75 7.68
N PRO A 494 4.50 4.09 7.11
CA PRO A 494 4.32 3.05 6.11
C PRO A 494 3.98 1.67 6.70
N ALA A 495 3.51 1.57 7.96
CA ALA A 495 3.11 0.31 8.57
C ALA A 495 2.00 -0.44 7.81
N MET A 496 1.22 0.25 6.97
CA MET A 496 0.27 -0.38 6.05
C MET A 496 0.95 -1.40 5.10
N LEU A 497 2.19 -1.15 4.67
CA LEU A 497 2.94 -2.12 3.85
C LEU A 497 3.20 -3.42 4.62
N ASN A 498 3.40 -3.35 5.95
CA ASN A 498 3.55 -4.54 6.78
C ASN A 498 2.22 -5.30 6.91
N CYS A 499 1.08 -4.61 6.94
CA CYS A 499 -0.25 -5.24 6.93
C CYS A 499 -0.49 -6.10 5.68
N MET A 500 0.15 -5.78 4.54
CA MET A 500 0.00 -6.49 3.27
C MET A 500 0.88 -7.75 3.12
N TYR A 501 1.62 -8.15 4.16
CA TYR A 501 2.20 -9.50 4.24
C TYR A 501 1.14 -10.55 4.51
N VAL A 502 1.22 -11.70 3.84
CA VAL A 502 0.31 -12.84 3.97
C VAL A 502 0.21 -13.34 5.41
N ASP A 503 1.34 -13.40 6.12
CA ASP A 503 1.34 -13.82 7.52
C ASP A 503 0.76 -12.73 8.45
N THR A 504 0.96 -11.45 8.16
CA THR A 504 0.38 -10.36 8.95
C THR A 504 -1.13 -10.25 8.72
N MET A 505 -1.61 -10.47 7.50
CA MET A 505 -3.02 -10.63 7.16
C MET A 505 -3.66 -11.81 7.92
N LYS A 506 -3.07 -13.00 7.85
CA LYS A 506 -3.58 -14.19 8.58
C LYS A 506 -3.68 -13.98 10.09
N ASN A 507 -2.77 -13.20 10.67
CA ASN A 507 -2.72 -12.93 12.10
C ASN A 507 -3.37 -11.58 12.49
N MET A 508 -4.16 -10.95 11.60
CA MET A 508 -4.78 -9.65 11.89
C MET A 508 -5.72 -9.69 13.08
N GLN A 509 -6.42 -10.82 13.27
CA GLN A 509 -7.43 -10.99 14.32
C GLN A 509 -6.84 -10.97 15.73
N GLN A 510 -5.53 -11.22 15.88
CA GLN A 510 -4.81 -11.16 17.16
C GLN A 510 -4.03 -9.84 17.34
N ASN A 511 -4.11 -8.90 16.41
CA ASN A 511 -3.37 -7.65 16.44
C ASN A 511 -4.30 -6.43 16.61
N PRO A 512 -4.48 -5.89 17.84
CA PRO A 512 -5.36 -4.74 18.08
C PRO A 512 -4.87 -3.44 17.41
N ASP A 513 -3.59 -3.37 17.03
CA ASP A 513 -3.00 -2.22 16.34
C ASP A 513 -3.18 -2.26 14.81
N TYR A 514 -3.70 -3.35 14.22
CA TYR A 514 -3.80 -3.52 12.77
C TYR A 514 -4.63 -2.40 12.12
N ALA A 515 -5.78 -2.05 12.68
CA ALA A 515 -6.58 -0.92 12.20
C ALA A 515 -5.84 0.43 12.25
N ARG A 516 -5.03 0.66 13.28
CA ARG A 516 -4.20 1.88 13.38
C ARG A 516 -3.12 1.92 12.29
N MET A 517 -2.57 0.76 11.93
CA MET A 517 -1.54 0.60 10.90
C MET A 517 -2.12 0.67 9.47
N PHE A 518 -3.34 0.17 9.26
CA PHE A 518 -3.94 -0.06 7.94
C PHE A 518 -4.93 1.03 7.47
N ARG A 519 -5.33 1.97 8.34
CA ARG A 519 -6.27 3.04 7.96
C ARG A 519 -5.55 4.29 7.41
N GLY A 520 -5.86 4.63 6.16
CA GLY A 520 -5.61 5.96 5.62
C GLY A 520 -6.64 6.97 6.13
N ARG A 521 -6.40 8.26 5.91
CA ARG A 521 -7.36 9.35 6.10
C ARG A 521 -7.28 10.33 4.92
N PRO A 522 -8.42 10.77 4.35
CA PRO A 522 -8.43 11.75 3.27
C PRO A 522 -8.16 13.14 3.87
N LEU A 523 -7.03 13.72 3.52
CA LEU A 523 -6.55 15.02 4.00
C LEU A 523 -6.52 16.04 2.85
N ARG A 524 -6.80 17.31 3.15
CA ARG A 524 -6.68 18.43 2.20
C ARG A 524 -5.59 19.39 2.64
N PHE A 525 -4.57 19.56 1.82
CA PHE A 525 -3.59 20.64 1.93
C PHE A 525 -4.01 21.82 1.07
N VAL A 526 -3.74 23.04 1.55
CA VAL A 526 -3.93 24.26 0.77
C VAL A 526 -2.60 25.02 0.71
N LEU A 527 -2.09 25.16 -0.51
CA LEU A 527 -0.73 25.59 -0.82
C LEU A 527 -0.78 27.01 -1.41
N PRO A 528 -0.45 28.07 -0.65
CA PRO A 528 -0.50 29.44 -1.16
C PRO A 528 0.56 29.65 -2.25
N LEU A 529 0.22 30.34 -3.33
CA LEU A 529 1.19 30.69 -4.39
C LEU A 529 1.79 32.10 -4.17
N ASN A 530 1.00 33.03 -3.63
CA ASN A 530 1.34 34.44 -3.52
C ASN A 530 2.01 34.84 -2.19
N TYR A 531 3.12 34.19 -1.82
CA TYR A 531 3.80 34.40 -0.53
C TYR A 531 5.14 35.17 -0.60
N GLU A 532 5.69 35.45 -1.79
CA GLU A 532 7.03 36.07 -1.91
C GLU A 532 7.18 37.44 -1.21
N GLU A 533 6.17 38.33 -1.32
CA GLU A 533 6.21 39.61 -0.59
C GLU A 533 6.20 39.40 0.93
N SER A 534 5.48 38.37 1.37
CA SER A 534 5.38 38.04 2.79
C SER A 534 6.70 37.44 3.29
N LEU A 535 7.43 36.67 2.48
CA LEU A 535 8.81 36.26 2.76
C LEU A 535 9.77 37.46 2.88
N LYS A 536 9.71 38.40 1.92
CA LYS A 536 10.55 39.62 1.92
C LYS A 536 10.32 40.48 3.18
N ARG A 537 9.09 40.53 3.71
CA ARG A 537 8.77 41.21 4.99
C ARG A 537 9.23 40.38 6.19
N SER A 538 8.92 39.08 6.19
CA SER A 538 9.27 38.12 7.25
C SER A 538 10.77 38.08 7.58
N SER A 539 11.62 38.05 6.56
CA SER A 539 13.09 38.01 6.73
C SER A 539 13.67 39.23 7.47
N SER A 540 12.93 40.34 7.57
CA SER A 540 13.34 41.51 8.36
C SER A 540 12.96 41.42 9.85
N VAL A 541 12.06 40.49 10.21
CA VAL A 541 11.51 40.32 11.58
C VAL A 541 12.24 39.20 12.34
N PHE A 542 12.64 38.13 11.66
CA PHE A 542 13.34 36.98 12.26
C PHE A 542 14.84 37.24 12.55
N SER A 543 15.15 38.37 13.20
CA SER A 543 16.49 38.76 13.63
C SER A 543 16.83 38.35 15.08
N ALA A 544 15.95 37.62 15.77
CA ALA A 544 16.12 37.23 17.17
C ALA A 544 15.88 35.73 17.40
N SER A 545 16.76 35.12 18.20
CA SER A 545 16.78 33.68 18.46
C SER A 545 15.51 33.16 19.17
N LYS A 546 14.74 32.30 18.50
CA LYS A 546 13.83 31.33 19.14
C LYS A 546 14.19 29.92 18.65
N SER A 547 14.13 28.92 19.52
CA SER A 547 14.57 27.55 19.20
C SER A 547 13.60 26.86 18.24
N TRP A 548 14.10 26.46 17.06
CA TRP A 548 13.38 25.71 16.03
C TRP A 548 12.59 24.51 16.57
N THR A 549 13.18 23.75 17.50
CA THR A 549 12.55 22.59 18.15
C THR A 549 11.30 22.93 18.97
N GLY A 550 11.25 24.10 19.60
CA GLY A 550 10.13 24.52 20.44
C GLY A 550 8.92 24.94 19.60
N LEU A 551 9.16 25.63 18.48
CA LEU A 551 8.11 26.06 17.56
C LEU A 551 7.46 24.86 16.85
N MET A 552 8.27 23.91 16.36
CA MET A 552 7.74 22.67 15.79
C MET A 552 6.91 21.89 16.80
N LYS A 553 7.40 21.70 18.04
CA LYS A 553 6.64 20.95 19.06
C LYS A 553 5.26 21.57 19.32
N ARG A 554 5.17 22.90 19.43
CA ARG A 554 3.88 23.61 19.61
C ARG A 554 2.97 23.43 18.40
N LEU A 555 3.50 23.58 17.18
CA LEU A 555 2.72 23.36 15.96
C LEU A 555 2.21 21.91 15.85
N SER A 556 2.97 20.90 16.31
CA SER A 556 2.53 19.49 16.29
C SER A 556 1.55 19.10 17.41
N VAL A 557 1.47 19.87 18.50
CA VAL A 557 0.62 19.52 19.67
C VAL A 557 -0.76 20.17 19.62
N GLY A 558 -0.92 21.29 18.89
CA GLY A 558 -2.21 21.95 18.72
C GLY A 558 -2.61 22.89 19.86
N ASP A 559 -1.69 23.19 20.79
CA ASP A 559 -1.88 24.24 21.80
C ASP A 559 -2.31 25.56 21.14
N ASP A 560 -3.36 26.18 21.71
CA ASP A 560 -3.74 27.56 21.38
C ASP A 560 -2.54 28.49 21.57
N LEU A 561 -2.20 29.24 20.52
CA LEU A 561 -1.08 30.17 20.55
C LEU A 561 -1.44 31.37 21.45
N ASP A 562 -0.78 31.46 22.60
CA ASP A 562 -0.87 32.60 23.52
C ASP A 562 -0.82 33.94 22.76
N ALA A 563 -1.68 34.88 23.18
CA ALA A 563 -1.90 36.16 22.48
C ALA A 563 -0.64 37.01 22.28
N ASP A 564 0.44 36.77 23.03
CA ASP A 564 1.74 37.46 22.92
C ASP A 564 2.70 36.81 21.87
N ASP A 565 2.55 35.52 21.56
CA ASP A 565 3.28 34.83 20.47
C ASP A 565 2.59 34.98 19.10
N SER A 566 1.37 35.53 19.08
CA SER A 566 0.55 35.84 17.88
C SER A 566 1.22 36.76 16.85
N LEU A 567 2.29 37.46 17.25
CA LEU A 567 3.07 38.36 16.41
C LEU A 567 3.91 37.67 15.32
N THR A 568 4.03 36.33 15.30
CA THR A 568 5.08 35.64 14.52
C THR A 568 4.66 34.70 13.40
N LEU A 569 3.43 34.16 13.34
CA LEU A 569 3.01 33.23 12.28
C LEU A 569 1.64 33.59 11.70
N LYS A 570 1.62 34.35 10.61
CA LYS A 570 0.40 34.64 9.83
C LYS A 570 0.02 33.40 9.00
N ASN A 571 -1.22 32.91 9.12
CA ASN A 571 -1.76 31.94 8.15
C ASN A 571 -1.83 32.58 6.75
N LEU A 572 -1.29 31.88 5.77
CA LEU A 572 -1.26 32.28 4.37
C LEU A 572 -2.48 31.78 3.58
N VAL A 573 -3.19 30.77 4.07
CA VAL A 573 -4.41 30.26 3.44
C VAL A 573 -5.52 31.29 3.61
N THR A 574 -6.12 31.73 2.50
CA THR A 574 -7.23 32.68 2.50
C THR A 574 -8.51 32.15 1.85
N LEU A 575 -8.60 30.84 1.60
CA LEU A 575 -9.81 30.22 1.05
C LEU A 575 -10.87 30.08 2.15
N GLU A 576 -12.08 30.61 1.90
CA GLU A 576 -13.21 30.46 2.81
C GLU A 576 -13.70 28.99 2.85
N GLY A 577 -14.21 28.56 4.00
CA GLY A 577 -14.72 27.19 4.20
C GLY A 577 -13.65 26.10 4.30
N MET A 578 -12.36 26.44 4.37
CA MET A 578 -11.25 25.50 4.56
C MET A 578 -10.50 25.84 5.86
N SER A 579 -10.22 24.81 6.65
CA SER A 579 -9.50 24.87 7.93
C SER A 579 -8.01 24.51 7.83
N ALA A 580 -7.55 24.09 6.64
CA ALA A 580 -6.14 23.90 6.34
C ALA A 580 -5.35 25.22 6.48
N THR A 581 -4.10 25.14 6.93
CA THR A 581 -3.28 26.33 7.21
C THR A 581 -1.87 26.20 6.66
N ALA A 582 -1.26 27.34 6.33
CA ALA A 582 0.11 27.41 5.82
C ALA A 582 0.84 28.60 6.45
N TYR A 583 2.07 28.40 6.91
CA TYR A 583 2.83 29.41 7.67
C TYR A 583 4.23 29.60 7.09
N ILE A 584 4.71 30.85 7.11
CA ILE A 584 6.13 31.16 6.86
C ILE A 584 6.92 30.81 8.11
N MET A 585 7.86 29.87 7.98
CA MET A 585 8.74 29.46 9.06
C MET A 585 9.97 30.39 9.17
N PRO A 586 10.69 30.39 10.31
CA PRO A 586 11.88 31.25 10.50
C PRO A 586 13.03 30.99 9.52
N ASP A 587 13.09 29.80 8.93
CA ASP A 587 14.04 29.41 7.87
C ASP A 587 13.56 29.79 6.45
N SER A 588 12.47 30.57 6.34
CA SER A 588 11.79 30.97 5.10
C SER A 588 11.11 29.82 4.32
N THR A 589 10.99 28.62 4.89
CA THR A 589 10.15 27.56 4.33
C THR A 589 8.66 27.84 4.56
N ILE A 590 7.78 27.23 3.75
CA ILE A 590 6.33 27.27 3.97
C ILE A 590 5.89 25.92 4.56
N PHE A 591 5.40 25.93 5.80
CA PHE A 591 4.89 24.74 6.48
C PHE A 591 3.37 24.68 6.42
N CYS A 592 2.83 23.61 5.86
CA CYS A 592 1.41 23.39 5.64
C CYS A 592 0.86 22.32 6.59
N LYS A 593 -0.26 22.62 7.24
CA LYS A 593 -1.10 21.66 7.97
C LYS A 593 -2.37 21.38 7.14
N PRO A 594 -2.73 20.12 6.94
CA PRO A 594 -3.95 19.78 6.23
C PRO A 594 -5.19 19.90 7.13
N GLU A 595 -6.36 19.93 6.49
CA GLU A 595 -7.63 19.60 7.14
C GLU A 595 -8.05 18.14 6.86
N LEU A 596 -8.92 17.59 7.70
CA LEU A 596 -9.54 16.29 7.49
C LEU A 596 -10.79 16.44 6.60
N LEU A 597 -10.87 15.69 5.50
CA LEU A 597 -12.06 15.71 4.63
C LEU A 597 -13.20 14.82 5.14
N CYS A 598 -12.86 13.69 5.75
CA CYS A 598 -13.81 12.73 6.29
C CYS A 598 -13.14 11.87 7.37
N ASN A 599 -13.79 11.71 8.53
CA ASN A 599 -13.35 10.76 9.55
C ASN A 599 -13.85 9.33 9.25
N LEU A 600 -13.33 8.75 8.17
CA LEU A 600 -13.39 7.31 7.85
C LEU A 600 -12.20 6.97 6.96
N GLY A 601 -11.70 5.74 7.04
CA GLY A 601 -10.71 5.21 6.12
C GLY A 601 -11.17 5.38 4.68
N CYS A 602 -10.29 5.90 3.83
CA CYS A 602 -10.53 6.07 2.40
C CYS A 602 -9.25 5.66 1.67
N GLU A 603 -9.39 4.78 0.68
CA GLU A 603 -8.31 4.38 -0.23
C GLU A 603 -8.86 4.09 -1.64
N THR A 604 -7.94 3.96 -2.61
CA THR A 604 -8.23 3.83 -4.05
C THR A 604 -9.29 4.87 -4.51
N PRO A 605 -9.02 6.18 -4.34
CA PRO A 605 -9.99 7.23 -4.61
C PRO A 605 -10.23 7.42 -6.12
N ARG A 606 -11.47 7.74 -6.49
CA ARG A 606 -11.90 8.10 -7.85
C ARG A 606 -12.84 9.30 -7.80
N ILE A 607 -12.85 10.08 -8.88
CA ILE A 607 -13.68 11.27 -9.08
C ILE A 607 -14.36 11.18 -10.45
N TYR A 608 -15.19 12.17 -10.83
CA TYR A 608 -15.53 12.38 -12.24
C TYR A 608 -14.30 12.94 -12.99
N TYR A 609 -13.42 12.02 -13.38
CA TYR A 609 -12.05 12.29 -13.75
C TYR A 609 -11.91 13.08 -15.05
N GLU A 610 -12.74 12.77 -16.04
CA GLU A 610 -12.68 13.34 -17.39
C GLU A 610 -12.94 14.86 -17.40
N GLU A 611 -13.78 15.37 -16.48
CA GLU A 611 -14.09 16.80 -16.37
C GLU A 611 -13.46 17.50 -15.17
N HIS A 612 -13.14 16.79 -14.07
CA HIS A 612 -12.68 17.41 -12.82
C HIS A 612 -11.22 17.12 -12.44
N LEU A 613 -10.46 16.34 -13.22
CA LEU A 613 -9.01 16.22 -13.01
C LEU A 613 -8.35 17.61 -13.09
N GLY A 614 -7.60 17.98 -12.06
CA GLY A 614 -6.85 19.24 -12.06
C GLY A 614 -7.69 20.50 -11.80
N ARG A 615 -9.00 20.33 -11.55
CA ARG A 615 -10.02 21.38 -11.47
C ARG A 615 -10.83 21.28 -10.17
N GLU A 616 -11.51 22.36 -9.81
CA GLU A 616 -12.39 22.35 -8.63
C GLU A 616 -13.48 21.28 -8.77
N TYR A 617 -13.74 20.57 -7.68
CA TYR A 617 -14.59 19.38 -7.63
C TYR A 617 -15.20 19.24 -6.22
N ARG A 618 -16.26 18.44 -6.11
CA ARG A 618 -17.05 18.26 -4.89
C ARG A 618 -17.10 16.81 -4.40
N TYR A 619 -16.97 15.82 -5.27
CA TYR A 619 -17.23 14.42 -4.93
C TYR A 619 -16.05 13.51 -5.25
N PHE A 620 -15.66 12.68 -4.28
CA PHE A 620 -14.86 11.48 -4.55
C PHE A 620 -15.55 10.23 -4.01
N TYR A 621 -15.19 9.11 -4.61
CA TYR A 621 -15.62 7.75 -4.30
C TYR A 621 -14.38 6.94 -3.90
N ALA A 622 -14.48 6.08 -2.90
CA ALA A 622 -13.35 5.29 -2.40
C ALA A 622 -13.82 3.96 -1.78
N ILE A 623 -12.88 3.03 -1.56
CA ILE A 623 -13.09 1.96 -0.59
C ILE A 623 -12.78 2.48 0.81
N SER A 624 -13.50 1.97 1.80
CA SER A 624 -13.09 2.10 3.19
C SER A 624 -12.06 1.02 3.55
N SER A 625 -11.31 1.26 4.62
CA SER A 625 -10.47 0.23 5.23
C SER A 625 -11.37 -0.83 5.87
N ASP A 626 -11.16 -2.11 5.55
CA ASP A 626 -11.96 -3.25 6.02
C ASP A 626 -12.02 -3.39 7.57
N VAL A 627 -11.23 -2.61 8.29
CA VAL A 627 -11.07 -2.63 9.76
C VAL A 627 -11.41 -1.29 10.45
N ASP A 628 -11.92 -0.29 9.73
CA ASP A 628 -12.24 1.04 10.27
C ASP A 628 -13.75 1.37 10.21
N ALA A 629 -14.55 0.51 9.56
CA ALA A 629 -16.01 0.53 9.57
C ALA A 629 -16.58 -0.69 10.32
N SER A 630 -17.82 -0.63 10.79
CA SER A 630 -18.49 -1.77 11.46
C SER A 630 -18.69 -2.98 10.53
N ASN A 631 -18.87 -2.70 9.24
CA ASN A 631 -18.92 -3.68 8.16
C ASN A 631 -17.68 -3.49 7.27
N PRO A 632 -16.87 -4.54 7.04
CA PRO A 632 -15.81 -4.50 6.03
C PRO A 632 -16.41 -4.36 4.62
N GLY A 633 -15.59 -4.11 3.60
CA GLY A 633 -16.11 -3.94 2.24
C GLY A 633 -17.00 -2.70 2.06
N THR A 634 -16.92 -1.72 2.97
CA THR A 634 -17.70 -0.48 2.84
C THR A 634 -17.15 0.38 1.69
N LEU A 635 -18.01 0.77 0.74
CA LEU A 635 -17.75 1.86 -0.20
C LEU A 635 -18.19 3.20 0.41
N ILE A 636 -17.51 4.28 0.03
CA ILE A 636 -17.82 5.64 0.49
C ILE A 636 -17.89 6.61 -0.70
N LYS A 637 -18.87 7.52 -0.66
CA LYS A 637 -18.90 8.79 -1.39
C LYS A 637 -18.72 9.94 -0.40
N VAL A 638 -17.82 10.87 -0.67
CA VAL A 638 -17.56 12.04 0.18
C VAL A 638 -17.88 13.33 -0.57
N ASP A 639 -18.61 14.23 0.08
CA ASP A 639 -18.80 15.62 -0.33
C ASP A 639 -17.73 16.49 0.35
N VAL A 640 -16.70 16.90 -0.40
CA VAL A 640 -15.54 17.62 0.15
C VAL A 640 -15.82 19.08 0.50
N LEU A 641 -16.98 19.60 0.09
CA LEU A 641 -17.45 20.94 0.42
C LEU A 641 -18.20 20.93 1.76
N ASN A 642 -19.21 20.06 1.90
CA ASN A 642 -20.03 19.97 3.12
C ASN A 642 -19.45 19.05 4.20
N LYS A 643 -18.34 18.34 3.91
CA LYS A 643 -17.70 17.33 4.78
C LYS A 643 -18.62 16.18 5.18
N THR A 644 -19.67 15.92 4.40
CA THR A 644 -20.62 14.82 4.59
C THR A 644 -20.21 13.60 3.77
N ARG A 645 -20.71 12.41 4.15
CA ARG A 645 -20.50 11.16 3.40
C ARG A 645 -21.77 10.35 3.23
N LEU A 646 -21.80 9.54 2.18
CA LEU A 646 -22.70 8.41 2.02
C LEU A 646 -21.87 7.12 1.96
N THR A 647 -22.43 6.01 2.41
CA THR A 647 -21.74 4.71 2.44
C THR A 647 -22.66 3.60 1.96
N TRP A 648 -22.10 2.65 1.21
CA TRP A 648 -22.75 1.40 0.84
C TRP A 648 -21.95 0.23 1.44
N CYS A 649 -22.64 -0.75 2.01
CA CYS A 649 -22.03 -1.99 2.51
C CYS A 649 -23.09 -3.09 2.57
N GLU A 650 -22.66 -4.35 2.47
CA GLU A 650 -23.49 -5.54 2.65
C GLU A 650 -22.68 -6.56 3.47
N GLU A 651 -23.33 -7.33 4.34
CA GLU A 651 -22.64 -8.36 5.12
C GLU A 651 -21.98 -9.38 4.18
N ASN A 652 -20.75 -9.79 4.50
CA ASN A 652 -19.95 -10.73 3.71
C ASN A 652 -19.55 -10.27 2.29
N CYS A 653 -19.83 -9.02 1.90
CA CYS A 653 -19.53 -8.51 0.55
C CYS A 653 -18.32 -7.55 0.54
N TYR A 654 -17.38 -7.76 -0.38
CA TYR A 654 -16.10 -7.04 -0.46
C TYR A 654 -15.88 -6.43 -1.85
N PRO A 655 -16.45 -5.24 -2.13
CA PRO A 655 -16.20 -4.49 -3.36
C PRO A 655 -14.75 -4.00 -3.50
N SER A 656 -14.34 -3.82 -4.74
CA SER A 656 -13.07 -3.20 -5.17
C SER A 656 -13.18 -1.68 -5.25
N GLU A 657 -12.10 -1.03 -5.71
CA GLU A 657 -12.08 0.38 -6.15
C GLU A 657 -13.35 0.76 -6.94
N PRO A 658 -14.11 1.79 -6.50
CA PRO A 658 -15.33 2.25 -7.16
C PRO A 658 -15.02 3.20 -8.34
N ILE A 659 -15.38 2.81 -9.56
CA ILE A 659 -15.20 3.61 -10.77
C ILE A 659 -16.46 4.43 -11.06
N PHE A 660 -16.37 5.76 -11.01
CA PHE A 660 -17.46 6.62 -11.50
C PHE A 660 -17.52 6.58 -13.05
N VAL A 661 -18.73 6.56 -13.59
CA VAL A 661 -19.02 6.69 -15.03
C VAL A 661 -20.15 7.71 -15.18
N PRO A 662 -19.93 8.86 -15.85
CA PRO A 662 -20.94 9.90 -16.00
C PRO A 662 -22.11 9.43 -16.86
N ALA A 663 -23.28 10.02 -16.63
CA ALA A 663 -24.38 9.95 -17.61
C ALA A 663 -23.98 10.65 -18.93
N PRO A 664 -24.63 10.36 -20.07
CA PRO A 664 -24.28 10.96 -21.36
C PRO A 664 -24.43 12.50 -21.46
N ASP A 665 -25.24 13.09 -20.58
CA ASP A 665 -25.47 14.54 -20.45
C ASP A 665 -25.65 14.87 -18.96
N PRO A 666 -24.56 14.89 -18.16
CA PRO A 666 -24.63 14.90 -16.70
C PRO A 666 -25.03 16.28 -16.17
N GLN A 667 -26.10 16.33 -15.38
CA GLN A 667 -26.67 17.57 -14.82
C GLN A 667 -26.00 18.02 -13.51
N SER A 668 -25.18 17.15 -12.90
CA SER A 668 -24.29 17.47 -11.77
C SER A 668 -23.03 16.59 -11.82
N GLU A 669 -21.97 16.96 -11.09
CA GLU A 669 -20.70 16.21 -11.02
C GLU A 669 -20.88 14.73 -10.62
N ASP A 670 -21.94 14.43 -9.87
CA ASP A 670 -22.32 13.10 -9.41
C ASP A 670 -23.47 12.45 -10.22
N ASP A 671 -23.84 13.02 -11.37
CA ASP A 671 -24.88 12.48 -12.25
C ASP A 671 -24.31 11.39 -13.18
N GLY A 672 -24.54 10.14 -12.78
CA GLY A 672 -23.95 8.96 -13.41
C GLY A 672 -24.10 7.73 -12.52
N VAL A 673 -23.22 6.76 -12.69
CA VAL A 673 -23.16 5.55 -11.87
C VAL A 673 -21.78 5.33 -11.28
N VAL A 674 -21.71 4.52 -10.22
CA VAL A 674 -20.46 4.02 -9.65
C VAL A 674 -20.44 2.50 -9.79
N LEU A 675 -19.37 1.98 -10.41
CA LEU A 675 -19.16 0.57 -10.68
C LEU A 675 -18.11 -0.01 -9.74
N ALA A 676 -18.40 -1.13 -9.08
CA ALA A 676 -17.41 -1.86 -8.28
C ALA A 676 -17.50 -3.36 -8.55
N ALA A 677 -16.35 -4.02 -8.72
CA ALA A 677 -16.30 -5.49 -8.76
C ALA A 677 -16.43 -6.02 -7.32
N MET A 678 -17.27 -7.03 -7.10
CA MET A 678 -17.54 -7.63 -5.79
C MET A 678 -17.01 -9.06 -5.71
N VAL A 679 -16.50 -9.44 -4.54
CA VAL A 679 -16.32 -10.84 -4.12
C VAL A 679 -16.95 -11.02 -2.74
N TRP A 680 -17.35 -12.25 -2.39
CA TRP A 680 -17.92 -12.57 -1.07
C TRP A 680 -16.91 -13.29 -0.19
N GLY A 681 -16.96 -13.09 1.12
CA GLY A 681 -16.12 -13.79 2.11
C GLY A 681 -16.66 -15.18 2.47
N ARG A 682 -16.06 -15.79 3.50
CA ARG A 682 -16.44 -17.12 4.04
C ARG A 682 -16.40 -18.19 2.93
N ASP A 683 -17.35 -19.12 2.93
CA ASP A 683 -17.45 -20.25 1.99
C ASP A 683 -17.83 -19.84 0.54
N GLU A 684 -18.06 -18.54 0.25
CA GLU A 684 -18.53 -18.04 -1.05
C GLU A 684 -17.37 -17.64 -2.00
N GLU A 685 -16.24 -18.35 -1.95
CA GLU A 685 -15.01 -17.94 -2.64
C GLU A 685 -15.11 -17.88 -4.16
N ASN A 686 -16.02 -18.64 -4.75
CA ASN A 686 -16.27 -18.77 -6.18
C ASN A 686 -17.36 -17.81 -6.70
N ARG A 687 -17.83 -16.88 -5.86
CA ARG A 687 -18.84 -15.88 -6.24
C ARG A 687 -18.17 -14.54 -6.54
N VAL A 688 -18.45 -13.99 -7.71
CA VAL A 688 -17.98 -12.67 -8.16
C VAL A 688 -19.15 -11.87 -8.74
N GLY A 689 -19.08 -10.55 -8.69
CA GLY A 689 -20.15 -9.70 -9.18
C GLY A 689 -19.70 -8.33 -9.64
N LEU A 690 -20.64 -7.61 -10.26
CA LEU A 690 -20.54 -6.19 -10.58
C LEU A 690 -21.67 -5.46 -9.85
N LEU A 691 -21.33 -4.46 -9.06
CA LEU A 691 -22.25 -3.53 -8.42
C LEU A 691 -22.42 -2.29 -9.29
N VAL A 692 -23.66 -1.78 -9.38
CA VAL A 692 -23.99 -0.50 -10.02
C VAL A 692 -24.76 0.35 -9.01
N LEU A 693 -24.08 1.37 -8.45
CA LEU A 693 -24.70 2.37 -7.58
C LEU A 693 -25.08 3.62 -8.38
N ASP A 694 -26.14 4.30 -7.96
CA ASP A 694 -26.45 5.66 -8.40
C ASP A 694 -25.37 6.63 -7.90
N GLY A 695 -24.79 7.44 -8.79
CA GLY A 695 -23.71 8.35 -8.44
C GLY A 695 -24.12 9.39 -7.39
N LYS A 696 -25.39 9.77 -7.34
CA LYS A 696 -25.94 10.86 -6.53
C LYS A 696 -26.38 10.41 -5.14
N THR A 697 -27.30 9.44 -5.08
CA THR A 697 -27.87 8.88 -3.83
C THR A 697 -26.99 7.80 -3.21
N PHE A 698 -26.04 7.24 -3.97
CA PHE A 698 -25.21 6.10 -3.57
C PHE A 698 -26.02 4.83 -3.22
N THR A 699 -27.27 4.75 -3.67
CA THR A 699 -28.12 3.56 -3.55
C THR A 699 -27.88 2.63 -4.72
N GLU A 700 -28.06 1.33 -4.49
CA GLU A 700 -27.92 0.32 -5.55
C GLU A 700 -29.04 0.44 -6.60
N LEU A 701 -28.63 0.50 -7.87
CA LEU A 701 -29.52 0.43 -9.04
C LEU A 701 -29.60 -1.01 -9.55
N ALA A 702 -28.46 -1.70 -9.58
CA ALA A 702 -28.36 -3.08 -10.02
C ALA A 702 -27.11 -3.79 -9.46
N ARG A 703 -27.14 -5.11 -9.53
CA ARG A 703 -25.94 -5.95 -9.51
C ARG A 703 -26.06 -7.07 -10.53
N SER A 704 -24.92 -7.57 -10.99
CA SER A 704 -24.81 -8.84 -11.73
C SER A 704 -23.92 -9.80 -10.95
N GLU A 705 -24.35 -11.04 -10.78
CA GLU A 705 -23.63 -12.07 -10.02
C GLU A 705 -23.25 -13.26 -10.92
N PHE A 706 -22.10 -13.86 -10.65
CA PHE A 706 -21.51 -14.95 -11.43
C PHE A 706 -20.90 -16.01 -10.51
N GLU A 707 -21.11 -17.27 -10.87
CA GLU A 707 -20.47 -18.45 -10.23
C GLU A 707 -19.29 -18.91 -11.08
N THR A 708 -18.10 -19.02 -10.47
CA THR A 708 -16.87 -19.43 -11.16
C THR A 708 -16.48 -20.88 -10.83
N PRO A 709 -15.62 -21.54 -11.64
CA PRO A 709 -15.15 -22.91 -11.37
C PRO A 709 -14.26 -23.07 -10.13
N GLY A 710 -13.78 -21.97 -9.54
CA GLY A 710 -12.88 -21.93 -8.39
C GLY A 710 -12.71 -20.51 -7.85
N PRO A 711 -11.92 -20.32 -6.77
CA PRO A 711 -11.86 -19.05 -6.03
C PRO A 711 -11.51 -17.81 -6.87
N VAL A 712 -12.20 -16.70 -6.61
CA VAL A 712 -11.97 -15.41 -7.29
C VAL A 712 -11.22 -14.45 -6.35
N PRO A 713 -10.00 -14.02 -6.74
CA PRO A 713 -9.27 -12.97 -6.04
C PRO A 713 -9.89 -11.58 -6.18
N LYS A 714 -9.67 -10.72 -5.18
CA LYS A 714 -10.05 -9.30 -5.20
C LYS A 714 -9.07 -8.47 -6.04
N CYS A 715 -9.59 -7.56 -6.87
CA CYS A 715 -8.78 -6.70 -7.76
C CYS A 715 -8.48 -5.31 -7.16
N LEU A 716 -7.42 -4.64 -7.65
CA LEU A 716 -6.86 -3.37 -7.15
C LEU A 716 -7.34 -2.15 -7.95
N HIS A 717 -6.84 -1.95 -9.17
CA HIS A 717 -7.16 -0.78 -10.00
C HIS A 717 -7.61 -1.14 -11.41
N GLY A 718 -8.18 -0.18 -12.12
CA GLY A 718 -8.74 -0.41 -13.45
C GLY A 718 -9.36 0.81 -14.10
N TRP A 719 -9.99 0.56 -15.25
CA TRP A 719 -10.54 1.57 -16.15
C TRP A 719 -11.88 1.11 -16.73
N PHE A 720 -12.79 2.06 -16.99
CA PHE A 720 -14.02 1.78 -17.73
C PHE A 720 -13.86 2.21 -19.19
N GLN A 721 -13.85 1.23 -20.10
CA GLN A 721 -13.86 1.48 -21.53
C GLN A 721 -15.29 1.69 -22.01
N SER A 722 -15.66 2.93 -22.35
CA SER A 722 -16.95 3.22 -22.97
C SER A 722 -17.02 2.66 -24.40
N SER A 723 -18.12 1.98 -24.75
CA SER A 723 -18.34 1.44 -26.10
C SER A 723 -18.60 2.53 -27.16
N THR A 724 -18.97 3.74 -26.72
CA THR A 724 -19.37 4.85 -27.59
C THR A 724 -18.22 5.45 -28.41
N SER A 725 -16.96 5.12 -28.11
CA SER A 725 -15.79 5.65 -28.85
C SER A 725 -15.71 5.19 -30.31
N LYS A 726 -16.26 4.01 -30.66
CA LYS A 726 -16.21 3.43 -32.02
C LYS A 726 -17.11 4.15 -33.06
N LYS A 727 -17.58 5.39 -32.81
CA LYS A 727 -18.54 6.12 -33.67
C LYS A 727 -18.11 7.49 -34.22
N SER A 728 -16.85 7.90 -34.07
CA SER A 728 -16.31 9.09 -34.75
C SER A 728 -14.99 8.82 -35.48
N GLN A 729 -15.10 8.24 -36.69
CA GLN A 729 -14.13 8.32 -37.77
C GLN A 729 -14.87 8.70 -39.06
#